data_AF-A0A2I0PKL9-F1
#
_entry.id   AF-A0A2I0PKL9-F1
#
_cell.length_a   1.000
_cell.length_b   1.000
_cell.length_c   1.000
_cell.angle_alpha   90.00
_cell.angle_beta   90.00
_cell.angle_gamma   90.00
#
_symmetry.space_group_name_H-M   'P 1'
#
loop_
_entity.id
_entity.type
_entity.pdbx_description
1 polymer ?
#
loop_
_entity_poly.entity_id
_entity_poly.type
_entity_poly.pdbx_seq_one_letter_code
_entity_poly.pdbx_strand_id
1 'polypeptide(L)'
;METKNMVLLDIDYVTEKDKPVIRLFGKEKGSDDVNHIIAIDRTFEPYIYVIPQDMGGALEQLEEIGLENTQKVLKKDLAKELEFIKVTLKHPQEVPKLRDKILGLSMVKDIREHDIPFYRRYLIDKGLFPMSEIEITGEAVNESNCVSSKAKNVNIINLEESPLPLESEFPELKILSFDIEVRNPDGMPNSDKDEIIMIGLAGNFGVEKVISTKGEHLDYVEKVETEKEIIQRFVETVKTHQPDVIVGYNSDNFDFTYIRERAKLLGVRMNMGIDESELKFIRRGYTNAATIKGMIHVDLYLVMRRYMNLDRYTLERVYLELFGEEKFDLPGDRLWEYWDSDGDKLDELFRYSLDDVVATFKIAEKILPLNMELTRIVGQPLFDMARMATGQQVEWFLMRKAYEYGEVAPNKPSSSQYSERRGKRAVGGYVKEPDIGLHENIVQFDFRSLYPSIIISKNVSVDTLVKESVQGVIECIDEEIDIQEKRDISNESKGDINNNEFHVAPEFGYKFLKEPQGFIPSVIGQVLTERSRLKKKMNDSEEPMEKKILNVQQEALKRLANTMYGVYAYSRFRWYSIECAESITAWGRDYIKKTMKKAERFGFHSIYADTDGFYATYKPELLKENAKEDIDVLEPENDNY
;
A
#
# COMPACT_ATOMS: atom_id res chain seq x y z
N MET A 1 13.67 -21.93 -26.02
CA MET A 1 12.63 -21.82 -25.00
C MET A 1 13.19 -22.38 -23.70
N GLU A 2 13.25 -21.55 -22.67
CA GLU A 2 13.67 -21.90 -21.33
C GLU A 2 12.56 -21.52 -20.34
N THR A 3 12.42 -22.32 -19.29
CA THR A 3 11.54 -22.04 -18.15
C THR A 3 12.41 -21.75 -16.95
N LYS A 4 12.16 -20.63 -16.28
CA LYS A 4 12.92 -20.17 -15.10
C LYS A 4 11.97 -19.66 -14.03
N ASN A 5 12.41 -19.80 -12.78
CA ASN A 5 11.73 -19.20 -11.64
C ASN A 5 12.48 -17.94 -11.22
N MET A 6 11.73 -16.88 -10.94
CA MET A 6 12.31 -15.63 -10.46
C MET A 6 11.46 -15.02 -9.35
N VAL A 7 12.09 -14.32 -8.41
CA VAL A 7 11.38 -13.43 -7.50
C VAL A 7 11.08 -12.13 -8.24
N LEU A 8 9.81 -11.77 -8.37
CA LEU A 8 9.40 -10.51 -9.00
C LEU A 8 9.71 -9.32 -8.07
N LEU A 9 10.65 -8.46 -8.47
CA LEU A 9 11.09 -7.31 -7.67
C LEU A 9 10.42 -6.00 -8.11
N ASP A 10 10.48 -5.72 -9.41
CA ASP A 10 10.02 -4.45 -9.99
C ASP A 10 9.33 -4.71 -11.33
N ILE A 11 8.51 -3.75 -11.77
CA ILE A 11 7.78 -3.81 -13.04
C ILE A 11 7.65 -2.41 -13.64
N ASP A 12 7.84 -2.32 -14.95
CA ASP A 12 7.44 -1.15 -15.70
C ASP A 12 6.94 -1.50 -17.11
N TYR A 13 6.78 -0.46 -17.94
CA TYR A 13 6.57 -0.63 -19.35
C TYR A 13 7.37 0.39 -20.14
N VAL A 14 7.73 0.02 -21.37
CA VAL A 14 8.36 0.89 -22.37
C VAL A 14 7.54 0.87 -23.65
N THR A 15 7.85 1.77 -24.58
CA THR A 15 7.23 1.80 -25.90
C THR A 15 8.22 1.23 -26.92
N GLU A 16 7.82 0.18 -27.64
CA GLU A 16 8.57 -0.40 -28.75
C GLU A 16 7.68 -0.42 -30.00
N LYS A 17 8.10 0.25 -31.09
CA LYS A 17 7.34 0.33 -32.35
C LYS A 17 5.86 0.73 -32.14
N ASP A 18 5.65 1.80 -31.36
CA ASP A 18 4.34 2.36 -30.97
C ASP A 18 3.43 1.44 -30.13
N LYS A 19 3.94 0.29 -29.68
CA LYS A 19 3.23 -0.62 -28.77
C LYS A 19 3.82 -0.59 -27.36
N PRO A 20 2.98 -0.75 -26.32
CA PRO A 20 3.49 -0.90 -24.97
C PRO A 20 4.10 -2.29 -24.80
N VAL A 21 5.19 -2.37 -24.05
CA VAL A 21 5.88 -3.62 -23.71
C VAL A 21 6.13 -3.63 -22.21
N ILE A 22 5.64 -4.65 -21.52
CA ILE A 22 5.85 -4.84 -20.08
C ILE A 22 7.25 -5.41 -19.86
N ARG A 23 7.94 -4.89 -18.83
CA ARG A 23 9.20 -5.46 -18.33
C ARG A 23 9.04 -5.84 -16.87
N LEU A 24 9.32 -7.11 -16.56
CA LEU A 24 9.38 -7.64 -15.21
C LEU A 24 10.84 -7.79 -14.82
N PHE A 25 11.22 -7.19 -13.69
CA PHE A 25 12.57 -7.26 -13.15
C PHE A 25 12.55 -8.18 -11.94
N GLY A 26 13.56 -9.04 -11.83
CA GLY A 26 13.68 -9.88 -10.66
C GLY A 26 14.96 -10.67 -10.61
N LYS A 27 14.96 -11.67 -9.73
CA LYS A 27 16.15 -12.44 -9.37
C LYS A 27 15.89 -13.92 -9.59
N GLU A 28 16.77 -14.57 -10.35
CA GLU A 28 16.68 -16.00 -10.64
C GLU A 28 16.76 -16.83 -9.35
N LYS A 29 15.91 -17.84 -9.23
CA LYS A 29 15.91 -18.81 -8.13
C LYS A 29 16.59 -20.11 -8.58
N GLY A 30 17.38 -20.70 -7.68
CA GLY A 30 18.00 -22.02 -7.89
C GLY A 30 19.32 -22.04 -8.68
N SER A 31 19.94 -20.88 -8.91
CA SER A 31 21.28 -20.76 -9.51
C SER A 31 22.33 -20.47 -8.42
N ASP A 32 23.50 -21.12 -8.52
CA ASP A 32 24.65 -20.86 -7.64
C ASP A 32 25.19 -19.42 -7.82
N ASP A 33 25.06 -18.87 -9.03
CA ASP A 33 25.30 -17.46 -9.34
C ASP A 33 23.95 -16.72 -9.43
N VAL A 34 23.72 -15.78 -8.51
CA VAL A 34 22.51 -14.94 -8.51
C VAL A 34 22.52 -14.01 -9.73
N ASN A 35 21.73 -14.34 -10.75
CA ASN A 35 21.53 -13.50 -11.92
C ASN A 35 20.22 -12.70 -11.81
N HIS A 36 20.25 -11.46 -12.28
CA HIS A 36 19.01 -10.72 -12.49
C HIS A 36 18.35 -11.17 -13.80
N ILE A 37 17.02 -11.16 -13.81
CA ILE A 37 16.22 -11.44 -14.99
C ILE A 37 15.41 -10.20 -15.35
N ILE A 38 15.40 -9.86 -16.64
CA ILE A 38 14.46 -8.92 -17.25
C ILE A 38 13.58 -9.71 -18.21
N ALA A 39 12.38 -10.05 -17.78
CA ALA A 39 11.37 -10.71 -18.60
C ALA A 39 10.51 -9.68 -19.34
N ILE A 40 10.28 -9.90 -20.64
CA ILE A 40 9.65 -8.94 -21.55
C ILE A 40 8.37 -9.55 -22.12
N ASP A 41 7.23 -8.93 -21.83
CA ASP A 41 5.92 -9.32 -22.36
C ASP A 41 5.39 -8.26 -23.33
N ARG A 42 5.14 -8.66 -24.59
CA ARG A 42 4.62 -7.82 -25.67
C ARG A 42 3.15 -8.06 -25.98
N THR A 43 2.50 -8.96 -25.25
CA THR A 43 1.16 -9.47 -25.56
C THR A 43 0.06 -8.71 -24.83
N PHE A 44 0.40 -7.96 -23.78
CA PHE A 44 -0.59 -7.25 -22.98
C PHE A 44 -1.01 -5.93 -23.62
N GLU A 45 -2.32 -5.70 -23.70
CA GLU A 45 -2.91 -4.51 -24.30
C GLU A 45 -3.75 -3.75 -23.26
N PRO A 46 -3.71 -2.40 -23.25
CA PRO A 46 -4.52 -1.60 -22.35
C PRO A 46 -5.98 -1.67 -22.76
N TYR A 47 -6.89 -1.63 -21.79
CA TYR A 47 -8.32 -1.63 -22.06
C TYR A 47 -9.08 -0.81 -21.02
N ILE A 48 -10.31 -0.45 -21.35
CA ILE A 48 -11.30 0.12 -20.44
C ILE A 48 -12.64 -0.62 -20.59
N TYR A 49 -13.55 -0.44 -19.64
CA TYR A 49 -14.91 -0.94 -19.76
C TYR A 49 -15.87 0.21 -20.07
N VAL A 50 -16.85 -0.05 -20.93
CA VAL A 50 -17.93 0.86 -21.29
C VAL A 50 -19.24 0.25 -20.84
N ILE A 51 -20.06 1.04 -20.16
CA ILE A 51 -21.44 0.70 -19.82
C ILE A 51 -22.32 1.31 -20.93
N PRO A 52 -22.94 0.50 -21.80
CA PRO A 52 -23.78 1.02 -22.88
C PRO A 52 -25.16 1.46 -22.34
N GLN A 53 -25.74 2.49 -22.95
CA GLN A 53 -27.19 2.73 -22.87
C GLN A 53 -27.93 1.76 -23.81
N ASP A 54 -27.40 1.60 -25.02
CA ASP A 54 -27.82 0.59 -25.99
C ASP A 54 -26.58 -0.13 -26.54
N MET A 55 -26.57 -1.45 -26.46
CA MET A 55 -25.41 -2.27 -26.80
C MET A 55 -25.04 -2.17 -28.30
N GLY A 56 -26.03 -2.09 -29.19
CA GLY A 56 -25.79 -2.02 -30.63
C GLY A 56 -25.26 -0.65 -31.06
N GLY A 57 -25.96 0.41 -30.64
CA GLY A 57 -25.58 1.79 -30.93
C GLY A 57 -24.26 2.20 -30.29
N ALA A 58 -23.93 1.70 -29.10
CA ALA A 58 -22.62 1.96 -28.50
C ALA A 58 -21.48 1.33 -29.31
N LEU A 59 -21.65 0.11 -29.83
CA LEU A 59 -20.65 -0.53 -30.68
C LEU A 59 -20.46 0.22 -32.01
N GLU A 60 -21.55 0.66 -32.65
CA GLU A 60 -21.49 1.47 -33.87
C GLU A 60 -20.75 2.79 -33.64
N GLN A 61 -21.08 3.52 -32.58
CA GLN A 61 -20.41 4.79 -32.25
C GLN A 61 -18.94 4.62 -31.86
N LEU A 62 -18.56 3.51 -31.22
CA LEU A 62 -17.17 3.18 -30.94
C LEU A 62 -16.40 2.90 -32.24
N GLU A 63 -17.00 2.18 -33.18
CA GLU A 63 -16.42 1.92 -34.51
C GLU A 63 -16.22 3.21 -35.31
N GLU A 64 -17.20 4.13 -35.30
CA GLU A 64 -17.11 5.44 -35.98
C GLU A 64 -15.92 6.30 -35.50
N ILE A 65 -15.53 6.19 -34.23
CA ILE A 65 -14.36 6.89 -33.67
C ILE A 65 -13.05 6.09 -33.78
N GLY A 66 -13.07 4.97 -34.53
CA GLY A 66 -11.90 4.14 -34.83
C GLY A 66 -11.53 3.12 -33.75
N LEU A 67 -12.48 2.73 -32.89
CA LEU A 67 -12.29 1.75 -31.82
C LEU A 67 -12.98 0.43 -32.15
N GLU A 68 -12.35 -0.34 -33.04
CA GLU A 68 -12.90 -1.61 -33.55
C GLU A 68 -12.63 -2.82 -32.61
N ASN A 69 -11.55 -2.78 -31.81
CA ASN A 69 -11.19 -3.90 -30.92
C ASN A 69 -12.05 -3.88 -29.65
N THR A 70 -13.27 -4.40 -29.78
CA THR A 70 -14.27 -4.43 -28.72
C THR A 70 -14.76 -5.84 -28.42
N GLN A 71 -15.11 -6.11 -27.17
CA GLN A 71 -15.64 -7.40 -26.72
C GLN A 71 -16.79 -7.18 -25.74
N LYS A 72 -17.94 -7.82 -25.97
CA LYS A 72 -19.03 -7.88 -24.98
C LYS A 72 -18.63 -8.79 -23.83
N VAL A 73 -18.78 -8.32 -22.59
CA VAL A 73 -18.44 -9.09 -21.38
C VAL A 73 -19.52 -8.89 -20.33
N LEU A 74 -19.86 -9.95 -19.61
CA LEU A 74 -20.75 -9.90 -18.45
C LEU A 74 -19.90 -9.77 -17.18
N LYS A 75 -20.16 -8.74 -16.38
CA LYS A 75 -19.41 -8.43 -15.14
C LYS A 75 -20.35 -7.89 -14.07
N LYS A 76 -19.88 -7.80 -12.83
CA LYS A 76 -20.62 -7.15 -11.74
C LYS A 76 -20.25 -5.66 -11.64
N ASP A 77 -21.23 -4.81 -11.34
CA ASP A 77 -21.06 -3.43 -10.88
C ASP A 77 -21.86 -3.28 -9.59
N LEU A 78 -21.18 -3.14 -8.45
CA LEU A 78 -21.81 -3.11 -7.12
C LEU A 78 -22.76 -4.30 -6.92
N ALA A 79 -22.21 -5.50 -7.09
CA ALA A 79 -22.89 -6.80 -7.07
C ALA A 79 -23.98 -7.06 -8.15
N LYS A 80 -24.41 -6.06 -8.92
CA LYS A 80 -25.38 -6.24 -10.01
C LYS A 80 -24.69 -6.74 -11.28
N GLU A 81 -25.20 -7.79 -11.90
CA GLU A 81 -24.68 -8.25 -13.20
C GLU A 81 -25.12 -7.30 -14.32
N LEU A 82 -24.15 -6.77 -15.07
CA LEU A 82 -24.34 -5.86 -16.19
C LEU A 82 -23.51 -6.33 -17.39
N GLU A 83 -24.02 -6.07 -18.59
CA GLU A 83 -23.23 -6.22 -19.82
C GLU A 83 -22.38 -4.98 -20.06
N PHE A 84 -21.09 -5.19 -20.32
CA PHE A 84 -20.12 -4.16 -20.65
C PHE A 84 -19.55 -4.40 -22.04
N ILE A 85 -19.02 -3.33 -22.64
CA ILE A 85 -18.13 -3.42 -23.79
C ILE A 85 -16.70 -3.19 -23.28
N LYS A 86 -15.85 -4.22 -23.34
CA LYS A 86 -14.41 -4.08 -23.13
C LYS A 86 -13.80 -3.50 -24.40
N VAL A 87 -13.23 -2.30 -24.30
CA VAL A 87 -12.59 -1.60 -25.41
C VAL A 87 -11.07 -1.68 -25.23
N THR A 88 -10.40 -2.36 -26.15
CA THR A 88 -8.94 -2.50 -26.14
C THR A 88 -8.31 -1.38 -26.96
N LEU A 89 -7.29 -0.73 -26.40
CA LEU A 89 -6.60 0.43 -26.97
C LEU A 89 -5.18 0.04 -27.41
N LYS A 90 -4.59 0.82 -28.31
CA LYS A 90 -3.27 0.49 -28.86
C LYS A 90 -2.13 0.81 -27.90
N HIS A 91 -2.29 1.88 -27.11
CA HIS A 91 -1.24 2.33 -26.19
C HIS A 91 -1.83 2.97 -24.91
N PRO A 92 -1.21 2.79 -23.72
CA PRO A 92 -1.75 3.33 -22.46
C PRO A 92 -1.92 4.84 -22.45
N GLN A 93 -1.10 5.56 -23.23
CA GLN A 93 -1.18 7.02 -23.37
C GLN A 93 -2.41 7.48 -24.19
N GLU A 94 -3.13 6.57 -24.84
CA GLU A 94 -4.38 6.89 -25.53
C GLU A 94 -5.57 6.91 -24.57
N VAL A 95 -5.52 6.16 -23.45
CA VAL A 95 -6.61 6.10 -22.47
C VAL A 95 -7.05 7.50 -22.03
N PRO A 96 -6.17 8.42 -21.58
CA PRO A 96 -6.59 9.75 -21.17
C PRO A 96 -7.10 10.62 -22.31
N LYS A 97 -6.70 10.34 -23.57
CA LYS A 97 -7.10 11.10 -24.76
C LYS A 97 -8.48 10.69 -25.28
N LEU A 98 -8.84 9.42 -25.09
CA LEU A 98 -10.04 8.82 -25.66
C LEU A 98 -11.17 8.65 -24.65
N ARG A 99 -10.88 8.49 -23.35
CA ARG A 99 -11.92 8.27 -22.33
C ARG A 99 -13.02 9.33 -22.35
N ASP A 100 -12.67 10.62 -22.50
CA ASP A 100 -13.64 11.71 -22.47
C ASP A 100 -14.47 11.74 -23.77
N LYS A 101 -13.87 11.30 -24.89
CA LYS A 101 -14.60 11.14 -26.17
C LYS A 101 -15.59 9.98 -26.09
N ILE A 102 -15.17 8.84 -25.54
CA ILE A 102 -16.02 7.65 -25.36
C ILE A 102 -17.17 7.97 -24.42
N LEU A 103 -16.89 8.62 -23.29
CA LEU A 103 -17.91 9.05 -22.33
C LEU A 103 -18.91 10.05 -22.94
N GLY A 104 -18.48 10.86 -23.92
CA GLY A 104 -19.33 11.81 -24.62
C GLY A 104 -20.23 11.21 -25.71
N LEU A 105 -20.13 9.91 -26.00
CA LEU A 105 -20.98 9.23 -26.99
C LEU A 105 -22.40 9.07 -26.44
N SER A 106 -23.42 9.36 -27.27
CA SER A 106 -24.81 9.38 -26.80
C SER A 106 -25.34 8.01 -26.37
N MET A 107 -24.79 6.92 -26.92
CA MET A 107 -25.16 5.54 -26.57
C MET A 107 -24.31 4.95 -25.45
N VAL A 108 -23.39 5.73 -24.86
CA VAL A 108 -22.59 5.34 -23.70
C VAL A 108 -23.22 5.94 -22.44
N LYS A 109 -23.46 5.11 -21.42
CA LYS A 109 -23.95 5.57 -20.12
C LYS A 109 -22.80 6.06 -19.26
N ASP A 110 -21.75 5.25 -19.17
CA ASP A 110 -20.55 5.56 -18.38
C ASP A 110 -19.38 4.67 -18.84
N ILE A 111 -18.18 4.92 -18.30
CA ILE A 111 -16.97 4.12 -18.50
C ILE A 111 -16.36 3.74 -17.16
N ARG A 112 -15.65 2.62 -17.06
CA ARG A 112 -15.01 2.15 -15.83
C ARG A 112 -13.54 1.81 -16.05
N GLU A 113 -12.77 1.84 -14.96
CA GLU A 113 -11.37 1.40 -14.87
C GLU A 113 -10.38 2.12 -15.82
N HIS A 114 -10.76 3.28 -16.34
CA HIS A 114 -9.93 4.07 -17.25
C HIS A 114 -8.75 4.78 -16.56
N ASP A 115 -8.58 4.62 -15.24
CA ASP A 115 -7.58 5.29 -14.42
C ASP A 115 -6.59 4.32 -13.74
N ILE A 116 -6.61 3.04 -14.14
CA ILE A 116 -5.65 2.04 -13.67
C ILE A 116 -4.34 2.17 -14.47
N PRO A 117 -3.19 2.46 -13.82
CA PRO A 117 -1.90 2.45 -14.50
C PRO A 117 -1.61 1.10 -15.15
N PHE A 118 -1.05 1.12 -16.37
CA PHE A 118 -0.89 -0.07 -17.21
C PHE A 118 -0.14 -1.22 -16.53
N TYR A 119 0.97 -0.94 -15.86
CA TYR A 119 1.74 -1.96 -15.12
C TYR A 119 0.95 -2.57 -13.95
N ARG A 120 0.06 -1.79 -13.30
CA ARG A 120 -0.80 -2.30 -12.22
C ARG A 120 -1.93 -3.16 -12.77
N ARG A 121 -2.51 -2.76 -13.91
CA ARG A 121 -3.49 -3.57 -14.65
C ARG A 121 -2.87 -4.92 -15.00
N TYR A 122 -1.63 -4.94 -15.50
CA TYR A 122 -0.89 -6.19 -15.78
C TYR A 122 -0.79 -7.11 -14.54
N LEU A 123 -0.33 -6.58 -13.40
CA LEU A 123 -0.24 -7.35 -12.15
C LEU A 123 -1.59 -7.94 -11.73
N ILE A 124 -2.67 -7.17 -11.84
CA ILE A 124 -4.03 -7.60 -11.49
C ILE A 124 -4.51 -8.71 -12.44
N ASP A 125 -4.41 -8.52 -13.76
CA ASP A 125 -4.88 -9.51 -14.77
C ASP A 125 -4.15 -10.84 -14.66
N LYS A 126 -2.83 -10.77 -14.47
CA LYS A 126 -1.97 -11.94 -14.46
C LYS A 126 -1.86 -12.58 -13.08
N GLY A 127 -2.49 -12.00 -12.05
CA GLY A 127 -2.42 -12.49 -10.68
C GLY A 127 -0.99 -12.52 -10.14
N LEU A 128 -0.17 -11.53 -10.49
CA LEU A 128 1.23 -11.46 -10.09
C LEU A 128 1.41 -10.57 -8.87
N PHE A 129 2.22 -11.05 -7.94
CA PHE A 129 2.48 -10.38 -6.67
C PHE A 129 3.98 -10.05 -6.58
N PRO A 130 4.36 -8.76 -6.54
CA PRO A 130 5.74 -8.40 -6.25
C PRO A 130 6.18 -8.99 -4.90
N MET A 131 7.46 -9.31 -4.78
CA MET A 131 8.07 -10.08 -3.67
C MET A 131 7.64 -11.56 -3.59
N SER A 132 6.96 -12.09 -4.61
CA SER A 132 6.67 -13.53 -4.75
C SER A 132 7.42 -14.13 -5.94
N GLU A 133 7.61 -15.44 -5.90
CA GLU A 133 8.16 -16.19 -7.02
C GLU A 133 7.13 -16.30 -8.16
N ILE A 134 7.63 -16.20 -9.38
CA ILE A 134 6.88 -16.41 -10.61
C ILE A 134 7.67 -17.37 -11.51
N GLU A 135 6.95 -18.22 -12.22
CA GLU A 135 7.49 -19.01 -13.33
C GLU A 135 7.36 -18.20 -14.62
N ILE A 136 8.43 -18.14 -15.38
CA ILE A 136 8.48 -17.50 -16.68
C ILE A 136 8.97 -18.49 -17.73
N THR A 137 8.37 -18.45 -18.91
CA THR A 137 8.76 -19.29 -20.05
C THR A 137 8.94 -18.43 -21.29
N GLY A 138 10.09 -18.56 -21.94
CA GLY A 138 10.40 -17.73 -23.10
C GLY A 138 11.75 -18.01 -23.77
N GLU A 139 12.14 -17.10 -24.66
CA GLU A 139 13.43 -17.15 -25.37
C GLU A 139 14.45 -16.22 -24.70
N ALA A 140 15.57 -16.78 -24.25
CA ALA A 140 16.72 -16.00 -23.79
C ALA A 140 17.35 -15.25 -24.96
N VAL A 141 17.57 -13.95 -24.80
CA VAL A 141 18.20 -13.10 -25.82
C VAL A 141 19.37 -12.33 -25.23
N ASN A 142 20.39 -12.09 -26.07
CA ASN A 142 21.57 -11.30 -25.67
C ASN A 142 21.30 -9.80 -25.68
N GLU A 143 20.41 -9.32 -26.55
CA GLU A 143 20.08 -7.92 -26.71
C GLU A 143 18.58 -7.76 -26.97
N SER A 144 18.01 -6.65 -26.49
CA SER A 144 16.62 -6.27 -26.73
C SER A 144 16.52 -4.76 -26.84
N ASN A 145 15.74 -4.22 -27.79
CA ASN A 145 15.55 -2.77 -27.89
C ASN A 145 14.85 -2.16 -26.65
N CYS A 146 14.25 -3.01 -25.81
CA CYS A 146 13.58 -2.61 -24.58
C CYS A 146 14.54 -2.53 -23.37
N VAL A 147 15.81 -2.94 -23.53
CA VAL A 147 16.79 -3.06 -22.44
C VAL A 147 18.13 -2.49 -22.91
N SER A 148 18.70 -1.54 -22.16
CA SER A 148 20.00 -0.95 -22.50
C SER A 148 21.21 -1.73 -21.95
N SER A 149 20.99 -2.70 -21.08
CA SER A 149 22.07 -3.43 -20.38
C SER A 149 22.85 -4.34 -21.31
N LYS A 150 24.19 -4.31 -21.15
CA LYS A 150 25.13 -5.29 -21.72
C LYS A 150 25.82 -6.10 -20.61
N ALA A 151 25.30 -6.02 -19.39
CA ALA A 151 25.90 -6.67 -18.23
C ALA A 151 25.77 -8.20 -18.35
N LYS A 152 26.87 -8.92 -18.06
CA LYS A 152 26.93 -10.38 -18.21
C LYS A 152 26.05 -11.16 -17.22
N ASN A 153 25.59 -10.51 -16.16
CA ASN A 153 24.80 -11.08 -15.08
C ASN A 153 23.30 -10.70 -15.14
N VAL A 154 22.85 -10.25 -16.32
CA VAL A 154 21.45 -9.93 -16.59
C VAL A 154 20.96 -10.83 -17.73
N ASN A 155 20.02 -11.71 -17.42
CA ASN A 155 19.35 -12.57 -18.38
C ASN A 155 18.11 -11.86 -18.93
N ILE A 156 18.05 -11.64 -20.24
CA ILE A 156 16.88 -11.04 -20.90
C ILE A 156 16.05 -12.14 -21.52
N ILE A 157 14.77 -12.23 -21.16
CA ILE A 157 13.87 -13.30 -21.60
C ILE A 157 12.66 -12.68 -22.27
N ASN A 158 12.47 -12.96 -23.56
CA ASN A 158 11.23 -12.62 -24.25
C ASN A 158 10.19 -13.68 -23.92
N LEU A 159 9.12 -13.29 -23.23
CA LEU A 159 8.07 -14.20 -22.80
C LEU A 159 7.27 -14.71 -24.00
N GLU A 160 7.15 -16.03 -24.08
CA GLU A 160 6.29 -16.72 -25.06
C GLU A 160 4.96 -17.13 -24.40
N GLU A 161 4.96 -17.30 -23.08
CA GLU A 161 3.80 -17.62 -22.27
C GLU A 161 3.55 -16.54 -21.20
N SER A 162 2.32 -16.48 -20.69
CA SER A 162 2.03 -15.59 -19.56
C SER A 162 2.77 -16.07 -18.31
N PRO A 163 3.40 -15.17 -17.54
CA PRO A 163 4.04 -15.55 -16.29
C PRO A 163 3.02 -16.14 -15.32
N LEU A 164 3.42 -17.16 -14.57
CA LEU A 164 2.56 -17.86 -13.61
C LEU A 164 3.02 -17.57 -12.18
N PRO A 165 2.11 -17.21 -11.25
CA PRO A 165 2.47 -17.03 -9.85
C PRO A 165 2.78 -18.38 -9.18
N LEU A 166 3.79 -18.39 -8.31
CA LEU A 166 4.16 -19.55 -7.48
C LEU A 166 4.01 -19.23 -5.99
N GLU A 167 3.57 -20.22 -5.21
CA GLU A 167 3.67 -20.12 -3.75
C GLU A 167 5.15 -20.07 -3.35
N SER A 168 5.49 -19.14 -2.45
CA SER A 168 6.88 -18.86 -2.09
C SER A 168 7.01 -18.31 -0.68
N GLU A 169 8.17 -18.56 -0.08
CA GLU A 169 8.56 -17.93 1.19
C GLU A 169 9.00 -16.47 0.99
N PHE A 170 9.41 -15.79 2.05
CA PHE A 170 10.00 -14.46 1.91
C PHE A 170 11.32 -14.54 1.13
N PRO A 171 11.53 -13.70 0.12
CA PRO A 171 12.80 -13.67 -0.58
C PRO A 171 13.89 -13.07 0.31
N GLU A 172 15.09 -13.65 0.26
CA GLU A 172 16.29 -13.03 0.80
C GLU A 172 16.78 -11.94 -0.16
N LEU A 173 16.77 -10.69 0.34
CA LEU A 173 17.13 -9.51 -0.42
C LEU A 173 18.50 -8.99 -0.01
N LYS A 174 19.33 -8.63 -1.00
CA LYS A 174 20.51 -7.81 -0.79
C LYS A 174 20.08 -6.36 -0.53
N ILE A 175 20.30 -5.88 0.68
CA ILE A 175 19.90 -4.52 1.10
C ILE A 175 21.16 -3.68 1.26
N LEU A 176 21.21 -2.53 0.58
CA LEU A 176 22.25 -1.52 0.74
C LEU A 176 21.64 -0.27 1.34
N SER A 177 22.17 0.18 2.48
CA SER A 177 21.93 1.51 3.02
C SER A 177 23.03 2.46 2.55
N PHE A 178 22.68 3.74 2.40
CA PHE A 178 23.62 4.81 2.14
C PHE A 178 23.18 6.10 2.80
N ASP A 179 24.14 6.99 3.03
CA ASP A 179 23.97 8.34 3.57
C ASP A 179 25.12 9.22 3.07
N ILE A 180 24.94 10.54 3.00
CA ILE A 180 25.97 11.48 2.56
C ILE A 180 26.23 12.57 3.60
N GLU A 181 27.49 13.00 3.67
CA GLU A 181 27.84 14.24 4.36
C GLU A 181 28.33 15.29 3.38
N VAL A 182 27.96 16.55 3.66
CA VAL A 182 28.24 17.70 2.82
C VAL A 182 29.01 18.75 3.62
N ARG A 183 30.03 19.37 3.02
CA ARG A 183 30.76 20.47 3.64
C ARG A 183 30.01 21.80 3.45
N ASN A 184 29.18 22.18 4.42
CA ASN A 184 28.25 23.31 4.37
C ASN A 184 28.60 24.50 5.33
N PRO A 185 29.72 25.22 5.14
CA PRO A 185 30.16 26.28 6.06
C PRO A 185 29.23 27.51 6.10
N ASP A 186 28.43 27.73 5.06
CA ASP A 186 27.52 28.87 4.95
C ASP A 186 26.10 28.56 5.48
N GLY A 187 25.90 27.42 6.16
CA GLY A 187 24.64 27.00 6.76
C GLY A 187 23.93 25.90 5.98
N MET A 188 22.75 26.18 5.40
CA MET A 188 21.99 25.15 4.68
C MET A 188 22.76 24.66 3.43
N PRO A 189 22.94 23.33 3.25
CA PRO A 189 23.67 22.78 2.11
C PRO A 189 23.15 23.26 0.75
N ASN A 190 24.06 23.67 -0.14
CA ASN A 190 23.78 24.12 -1.49
C ASN A 190 24.57 23.32 -2.53
N SER A 191 23.88 22.48 -3.31
CA SER A 191 24.51 21.60 -4.28
C SER A 191 25.29 22.32 -5.40
N ASP A 192 25.07 23.61 -5.63
CA ASP A 192 25.86 24.37 -6.60
C ASP A 192 27.27 24.70 -6.10
N LYS A 193 27.49 24.65 -4.78
CA LYS A 193 28.74 25.12 -4.14
C LYS A 193 29.35 24.09 -3.22
N ASP A 194 28.55 23.53 -2.32
CA ASP A 194 29.00 22.71 -1.20
C ASP A 194 29.18 21.26 -1.66
N GLU A 195 30.42 20.77 -1.51
CA GLU A 195 30.86 19.46 -1.97
C GLU A 195 30.40 18.34 -1.05
N ILE A 196 30.13 17.17 -1.63
CA ILE A 196 29.98 15.91 -0.89
C ILE A 196 31.37 15.50 -0.42
N ILE A 197 31.54 15.34 0.89
CA ILE A 197 32.82 14.99 1.52
C ILE A 197 32.95 13.51 1.81
N MET A 198 31.84 12.81 2.00
CA MET A 198 31.81 11.36 2.13
C MET A 198 30.44 10.76 1.79
N ILE A 199 30.45 9.48 1.43
CA ILE A 199 29.26 8.64 1.31
C ILE A 199 29.47 7.40 2.17
N GLY A 200 28.64 7.22 3.19
CA GLY A 200 28.59 6.00 3.98
C GLY A 200 27.83 4.90 3.24
N LEU A 201 28.21 3.63 3.45
CA LEU A 201 27.54 2.46 2.90
C LEU A 201 27.53 1.31 3.92
N ALA A 202 26.38 0.68 4.15
CA ALA A 202 26.26 -0.55 4.93
C ALA A 202 25.22 -1.51 4.33
N GLY A 203 25.48 -2.82 4.31
CA GLY A 203 24.56 -3.81 3.76
C GLY A 203 24.84 -5.25 4.18
N ASN A 204 23.86 -6.13 3.98
CA ASN A 204 23.90 -7.53 4.43
C ASN A 204 24.77 -8.47 3.57
N PHE A 205 25.67 -7.92 2.75
CA PHE A 205 26.53 -8.67 1.84
C PHE A 205 28.01 -8.25 1.96
N GLY A 206 28.41 -7.81 3.16
CA GLY A 206 29.80 -7.52 3.50
C GLY A 206 30.29 -6.13 3.09
N VAL A 207 29.38 -5.22 2.72
CA VAL A 207 29.71 -3.80 2.52
C VAL A 207 29.40 -3.06 3.82
N GLU A 208 30.43 -2.50 4.43
CA GLU A 208 30.35 -1.61 5.58
C GLU A 208 31.58 -0.69 5.51
N LYS A 209 31.41 0.50 4.93
CA LYS A 209 32.52 1.43 4.65
C LYS A 209 32.06 2.86 4.45
N VAL A 210 32.99 3.80 4.51
CA VAL A 210 32.81 5.20 4.13
C VAL A 210 33.73 5.53 2.96
N ILE A 211 33.21 6.11 1.89
CA ILE A 211 34.02 6.59 0.76
C ILE A 211 34.28 8.08 0.96
N SER A 212 35.54 8.51 1.01
CA SER A 212 35.89 9.92 1.30
C SER A 212 37.24 10.33 0.71
N THR A 213 37.53 11.64 0.70
CA THR A 213 38.85 12.17 0.30
C THR A 213 39.89 12.19 1.42
N LYS A 214 39.47 11.96 2.67
CA LYS A 214 40.33 11.88 3.87
C LYS A 214 40.10 10.55 4.60
N GLY A 215 40.86 10.31 5.68
CA GLY A 215 40.61 9.20 6.61
C GLY A 215 41.30 7.88 6.28
N GLU A 216 42.38 7.90 5.49
CA GLU A 216 43.11 6.68 5.06
C GLU A 216 43.65 5.80 6.20
N HIS A 217 43.75 6.35 7.42
CA HIS A 217 44.20 5.62 8.61
C HIS A 217 43.10 4.78 9.27
N LEU A 218 41.86 4.89 8.82
CA LEU A 218 40.71 4.14 9.31
C LEU A 218 40.39 2.99 8.36
N ASP A 219 40.40 1.75 8.88
CA ASP A 219 40.24 0.53 8.05
C ASP A 219 38.92 0.45 7.26
N TYR A 220 37.88 1.14 7.73
CA TYR A 220 36.56 1.20 7.09
C TYR A 220 36.41 2.37 6.11
N VAL A 221 37.45 3.17 5.90
CA VAL A 221 37.42 4.30 4.97
C VAL A 221 38.12 3.95 3.66
N GLU A 222 37.37 4.02 2.56
CA GLU A 222 37.91 3.95 1.21
C GLU A 222 38.30 5.36 0.74
N LYS A 223 39.60 5.67 0.83
CA LYS A 223 40.13 6.97 0.40
C LYS A 223 40.19 7.08 -1.13
N VAL A 224 39.61 8.16 -1.66
CA VAL A 224 39.67 8.58 -3.06
C VAL A 224 40.25 9.99 -3.18
N GLU A 225 40.54 10.49 -4.38
CA GLU A 225 41.23 11.78 -4.53
C GLU A 225 40.27 12.99 -4.69
N THR A 226 39.06 12.77 -5.19
CA THR A 226 38.13 13.86 -5.52
C THR A 226 36.68 13.51 -5.21
N GLU A 227 35.83 14.53 -5.04
CA GLU A 227 34.37 14.34 -4.93
C GLU A 227 33.80 13.57 -6.12
N LYS A 228 34.34 13.80 -7.32
CA LYS A 228 33.97 13.06 -8.53
C LYS A 228 34.19 11.56 -8.34
N GLU A 229 35.33 11.18 -7.77
CA GLU A 229 35.66 9.79 -7.47
C GLU A 229 34.79 9.22 -6.36
N ILE A 230 34.35 10.01 -5.37
CA ILE A 230 33.38 9.57 -4.34
C ILE A 230 32.10 9.09 -5.03
N ILE A 231 31.51 9.92 -5.90
CA ILE A 231 30.26 9.59 -6.60
C ILE A 231 30.48 8.41 -7.59
N GLN A 232 31.60 8.39 -8.30
CA GLN A 232 31.93 7.28 -9.20
C GLN A 232 32.05 5.96 -8.43
N ARG A 233 32.72 5.96 -7.28
CA ARG A 233 32.88 4.77 -6.45
C ARG A 233 31.57 4.31 -5.81
N PHE A 234 30.66 5.23 -5.49
CA PHE A 234 29.29 4.89 -5.10
C PHE A 234 28.55 4.15 -6.21
N VAL A 235 28.53 4.71 -7.43
CA VAL A 235 27.90 4.08 -8.60
C VAL A 235 28.54 2.72 -8.91
N GLU A 236 29.86 2.61 -8.87
CA GLU A 236 30.60 1.36 -9.05
C GLU A 236 30.22 0.33 -7.99
N THR A 237 30.16 0.72 -6.72
CA THR A 237 29.80 -0.18 -5.63
C THR A 237 28.39 -0.75 -5.82
N VAL A 238 27.42 0.09 -6.20
CA VAL A 238 26.04 -0.33 -6.51
C VAL A 238 26.02 -1.30 -7.70
N LYS A 239 26.76 -1.00 -8.77
CA LYS A 239 26.81 -1.86 -9.97
C LYS A 239 27.52 -3.19 -9.74
N THR A 240 28.54 -3.21 -8.90
CA THR A 240 29.31 -4.42 -8.57
C THR A 240 28.48 -5.38 -7.71
N HIS A 241 27.80 -4.85 -6.69
CA HIS A 241 27.08 -5.70 -5.73
C HIS A 241 25.63 -6.00 -6.15
N GLN A 242 25.05 -5.14 -7.00
CA GLN A 242 23.66 -5.19 -7.47
C GLN A 242 22.69 -5.46 -6.32
N PRO A 243 22.52 -4.51 -5.39
CA PRO A 243 21.55 -4.67 -4.32
C PRO A 243 20.14 -4.81 -4.90
N ASP A 244 19.31 -5.64 -4.27
CA ASP A 244 17.91 -5.80 -4.61
C ASP A 244 17.11 -4.56 -4.10
N VAL A 245 17.51 -4.04 -2.94
CA VAL A 245 16.92 -2.88 -2.29
C VAL A 245 18.01 -1.89 -1.90
N ILE A 246 17.81 -0.62 -2.23
CA ILE A 246 18.61 0.49 -1.70
C ILE A 246 17.75 1.34 -0.76
N VAL A 247 18.29 1.64 0.43
CA VAL A 247 17.59 2.39 1.47
C VAL A 247 18.40 3.59 1.91
N GLY A 248 17.71 4.64 2.34
CA GLY A 248 18.30 5.80 3.00
C GLY A 248 17.25 6.47 3.87
N TYR A 249 17.65 7.45 4.67
CA TYR A 249 16.73 8.16 5.57
C TYR A 249 16.54 9.60 5.09
N ASN A 250 15.35 9.92 4.55
CA ASN A 250 15.06 11.17 3.83
C ASN A 250 15.79 11.31 2.47
N SER A 251 16.21 10.17 1.92
CA SER A 251 16.94 10.04 0.67
C SER A 251 16.19 10.48 -0.59
N ASP A 252 14.86 10.49 -0.59
CA ASP A 252 14.08 11.06 -1.70
C ASP A 252 14.30 12.58 -1.82
N ASN A 253 14.30 13.28 -0.67
CA ASN A 253 14.31 14.75 -0.64
C ASN A 253 15.72 15.35 -0.56
N PHE A 254 16.65 14.66 0.10
CA PHE A 254 18.01 15.15 0.30
C PHE A 254 19.03 14.35 -0.50
N ASP A 255 19.42 13.16 -0.06
CA ASP A 255 20.63 12.45 -0.51
C ASP A 255 20.67 12.25 -2.03
N PHE A 256 19.69 11.55 -2.61
CA PHE A 256 19.70 11.31 -4.05
C PHE A 256 19.52 12.61 -4.85
N THR A 257 18.77 13.57 -4.32
CA THR A 257 18.59 14.87 -4.98
C THR A 257 19.93 15.60 -5.05
N TYR A 258 20.68 15.62 -3.94
CA TYR A 258 21.98 16.25 -3.82
C TYR A 258 23.04 15.56 -4.69
N ILE A 259 23.15 14.22 -4.59
CA ILE A 259 24.06 13.41 -5.42
C ILE A 259 23.79 13.65 -6.90
N ARG A 260 22.52 13.68 -7.34
CA ARG A 260 22.17 13.92 -8.75
C ARG A 260 22.70 15.27 -9.25
N GLU A 261 22.49 16.35 -8.49
CA GLU A 261 22.95 17.67 -8.91
C GLU A 261 24.48 17.78 -8.92
N ARG A 262 25.17 17.23 -7.90
CA ARG A 262 26.63 17.18 -7.88
C ARG A 262 27.21 16.32 -9.00
N ALA A 263 26.63 15.14 -9.26
CA ALA A 263 27.02 14.26 -10.36
C ALA A 263 26.92 14.98 -11.71
N LYS A 264 25.87 15.79 -11.91
CA LYS A 264 25.68 16.59 -13.13
C LYS A 264 26.76 17.66 -13.28
N LEU A 265 27.14 18.36 -12.22
CA LEU A 265 28.22 19.36 -12.25
C LEU A 265 29.59 18.72 -12.55
N LEU A 266 29.83 17.52 -12.04
CA LEU A 266 31.10 16.81 -12.14
C LEU A 266 31.21 15.91 -13.39
N GLY A 267 30.12 15.80 -14.17
CA GLY A 267 30.04 14.96 -15.35
C GLY A 267 30.08 13.45 -15.05
N VAL A 268 29.50 13.02 -13.93
CA VAL A 268 29.35 11.61 -13.54
C VAL A 268 27.96 11.11 -13.95
N ARG A 269 27.90 9.95 -14.64
CA ARG A 269 26.63 9.30 -14.99
C ARG A 269 26.16 8.39 -13.87
N MET A 270 24.90 8.51 -13.49
CA MET A 270 24.26 7.73 -12.42
C MET A 270 23.56 6.48 -12.95
N ASN A 271 24.23 5.68 -13.79
CA ASN A 271 23.67 4.50 -14.48
C ASN A 271 23.62 3.24 -13.59
N MET A 272 22.84 3.32 -12.51
CA MET A 272 22.72 2.28 -11.49
C MET A 272 21.61 1.26 -11.76
N GLY A 273 20.76 1.47 -12.77
CA GLY A 273 19.69 0.51 -13.12
C GLY A 273 20.24 -0.86 -13.52
N ILE A 274 19.49 -1.92 -13.25
CA ILE A 274 19.80 -3.28 -13.74
C ILE A 274 19.77 -3.32 -15.28
N ASP A 275 18.93 -2.49 -15.91
CA ASP A 275 18.92 -2.25 -17.35
C ASP A 275 19.98 -1.21 -17.81
N GLU A 276 20.93 -0.81 -16.95
CA GLU A 276 21.88 0.30 -17.14
C GLU A 276 21.25 1.70 -17.30
N SER A 277 19.96 1.86 -16.98
CA SER A 277 19.35 3.19 -16.98
C SER A 277 19.89 4.07 -15.87
N GLU A 278 19.87 5.39 -16.11
CA GLU A 278 20.22 6.39 -15.10
C GLU A 278 19.13 6.52 -14.02
N LEU A 279 19.55 6.88 -12.81
CA LEU A 279 18.69 7.33 -11.72
C LEU A 279 17.71 8.40 -12.24
N LYS A 280 16.42 8.18 -12.04
CA LYS A 280 15.36 9.13 -12.40
C LYS A 280 14.59 9.56 -11.17
N PHE A 281 13.90 10.68 -11.29
CA PHE A 281 12.94 11.14 -10.30
C PHE A 281 11.55 11.13 -10.91
N ILE A 282 10.62 10.50 -10.22
CA ILE A 282 9.21 10.49 -10.60
C ILE A 282 8.40 11.26 -9.57
N ARG A 283 7.44 12.04 -10.05
CA ARG A 283 6.56 12.80 -9.17
C ARG A 283 5.55 11.85 -8.50
N ARG A 284 5.46 11.90 -7.18
CA ARG A 284 4.49 11.15 -6.35
C ARG A 284 3.73 12.13 -5.47
N GLY A 285 2.62 12.65 -5.99
CA GLY A 285 1.87 13.73 -5.33
C GLY A 285 2.67 15.04 -5.30
N TYR A 286 3.04 15.49 -4.10
CA TYR A 286 3.84 16.70 -3.88
C TYR A 286 5.33 16.44 -3.73
N THR A 287 5.76 15.18 -3.62
CA THR A 287 7.17 14.80 -3.47
C THR A 287 7.71 14.20 -4.77
N ASN A 288 9.03 14.30 -4.96
CA ASN A 288 9.73 13.53 -5.97
C ASN A 288 10.28 12.27 -5.33
N ALA A 289 10.27 11.15 -6.06
CA ALA A 289 10.80 9.89 -5.60
C ALA A 289 11.92 9.42 -6.54
N ALA A 290 13.06 9.07 -5.96
CA ALA A 290 14.20 8.52 -6.68
C ALA A 290 13.87 7.08 -7.14
N THR A 291 14.10 6.76 -8.40
CA THR A 291 13.81 5.44 -8.97
C THR A 291 14.98 4.94 -9.80
N ILE A 292 15.33 3.67 -9.58
CA ILE A 292 16.40 2.94 -10.23
C ILE A 292 15.76 1.68 -10.81
N LYS A 293 15.87 1.44 -12.11
CA LYS A 293 15.11 0.35 -12.75
C LYS A 293 15.63 -1.01 -12.33
N GLY A 294 14.72 -1.87 -11.86
CA GLY A 294 15.05 -3.20 -11.36
C GLY A 294 15.68 -3.24 -9.96
N MET A 295 15.82 -2.09 -9.30
CA MET A 295 16.35 -1.97 -7.93
C MET A 295 15.40 -1.13 -7.08
N ILE A 296 14.94 -1.69 -5.98
CA ILE A 296 13.87 -1.06 -5.21
C ILE A 296 14.48 0.00 -4.28
N HIS A 297 14.13 1.27 -4.51
CA HIS A 297 14.46 2.32 -3.54
C HIS A 297 13.36 2.49 -2.49
N VAL A 298 13.74 2.42 -1.21
CA VAL A 298 12.88 2.71 -0.06
C VAL A 298 13.47 3.82 0.79
N ASP A 299 12.79 4.97 0.82
CA ASP A 299 13.08 6.02 1.81
C ASP A 299 12.41 5.68 3.15
N LEU A 300 13.23 5.33 4.15
CA LEU A 300 12.75 4.89 5.46
C LEU A 300 12.02 6.01 6.21
N TYR A 301 12.35 7.28 5.99
CA TYR A 301 11.69 8.40 6.67
C TYR A 301 10.18 8.39 6.42
N LEU A 302 9.75 8.17 5.17
CA LEU A 302 8.33 8.11 4.80
C LEU A 302 7.63 6.89 5.40
N VAL A 303 8.34 5.77 5.53
CA VAL A 303 7.83 4.55 6.14
C VAL A 303 7.65 4.73 7.64
N MET A 304 8.63 5.30 8.33
CA MET A 304 8.57 5.49 9.78
C MET A 304 7.50 6.48 10.19
N ARG A 305 7.33 7.57 9.43
CA ARG A 305 6.22 8.53 9.62
C ARG A 305 4.83 7.92 9.51
N ARG A 306 4.69 6.80 8.80
CA ARG A 306 3.42 6.09 8.69
C ARG A 306 3.16 5.15 9.86
N TYR A 307 4.22 4.54 10.41
CA TYR A 307 4.09 3.46 11.38
C TYR A 307 4.28 3.89 12.82
N MET A 308 4.82 5.09 13.04
CA MET A 308 5.13 5.61 14.37
C MET A 308 4.48 6.97 14.57
N ASN A 309 4.03 7.23 15.78
CA ASN A 309 3.57 8.55 16.20
C ASN A 309 4.62 9.14 17.13
N LEU A 310 5.52 9.95 16.57
CA LEU A 310 6.64 10.56 17.28
C LEU A 310 6.54 12.08 17.20
N ASP A 311 7.08 12.75 18.21
CA ASP A 311 7.24 14.20 18.27
C ASP A 311 8.21 14.70 17.20
N ARG A 312 9.28 13.92 16.94
CA ARG A 312 10.24 14.14 15.85
C ARG A 312 10.59 12.81 15.18
N TYR A 313 10.94 12.89 13.90
CA TYR A 313 11.30 11.73 13.09
C TYR A 313 12.73 11.88 12.56
N THR A 314 13.67 12.20 13.45
CA THR A 314 15.10 12.11 13.13
C THR A 314 15.55 10.66 13.22
N LEU A 315 16.68 10.32 12.61
CA LEU A 315 17.19 8.96 12.58
C LEU A 315 17.46 8.45 14.02
N GLU A 316 18.07 9.28 14.86
CA GLU A 316 18.38 8.98 16.27
C GLU A 316 17.10 8.71 17.07
N ARG A 317 16.07 9.57 16.93
CA ARG A 317 14.81 9.41 17.69
C ARG A 317 14.08 8.13 17.30
N VAL A 318 14.07 7.80 16.00
CA VAL A 318 13.48 6.56 15.48
C VAL A 318 14.30 5.35 15.94
N TYR A 319 15.62 5.41 15.88
CA TYR A 319 16.50 4.33 16.30
C TYR A 319 16.31 4.03 17.80
N LEU A 320 16.25 5.07 18.65
CA LEU A 320 15.96 4.94 20.07
C LEU A 320 14.59 4.27 20.32
N GLU A 321 13.54 4.69 19.61
CA GLU A 321 12.22 4.08 19.79
C GLU A 321 12.17 2.61 19.36
N LEU A 322 12.90 2.26 18.29
CA LEU A 322 12.91 0.90 17.77
C LEU A 322 13.80 -0.03 18.58
N PHE A 323 14.95 0.43 19.07
CA PHE A 323 15.97 -0.44 19.65
C PHE A 323 16.24 -0.19 21.14
N GLY A 324 15.76 0.92 21.71
CA GLY A 324 16.05 1.32 23.08
C GLY A 324 17.51 1.76 23.29
N GLU A 325 18.23 2.03 22.19
CA GLU A 325 19.63 2.41 22.16
C GLU A 325 19.77 3.85 21.69
N GLU A 326 20.59 4.65 22.39
CA GLU A 326 20.97 5.98 21.92
C GLU A 326 22.06 5.87 20.85
N LYS A 327 21.90 6.64 19.77
CA LYS A 327 22.89 6.75 18.71
C LYS A 327 23.81 7.94 19.00
N PHE A 328 25.09 7.80 18.67
CA PHE A 328 26.02 8.92 18.64
C PHE A 328 25.54 9.97 17.62
N ASP A 329 25.45 11.23 18.06
CA ASP A 329 24.90 12.32 17.28
C ASP A 329 25.87 13.51 17.23
N LEU A 330 25.99 14.12 16.05
CA LEU A 330 26.78 15.32 15.83
C LEU A 330 25.87 16.46 15.35
N PRO A 331 26.12 17.71 15.76
CA PRO A 331 25.33 18.84 15.28
C PRO A 331 25.49 19.02 13.76
N GLY A 332 24.43 18.71 13.01
CA GLY A 332 24.39 18.75 11.54
C GLY A 332 24.81 20.10 10.93
N ASP A 333 24.57 21.21 11.63
CA ASP A 333 24.96 22.56 11.22
C ASP A 333 26.46 22.86 11.38
N ARG A 334 27.20 21.97 12.04
CA ARG A 334 28.64 22.12 12.34
C ARG A 334 29.49 20.98 11.81
N LEU A 335 28.95 20.07 11.00
CA LEU A 335 29.72 18.95 10.42
C LEU A 335 30.94 19.43 9.63
N TRP A 336 30.83 20.57 8.94
CA TRP A 336 31.96 21.19 8.25
C TRP A 336 33.12 21.57 9.19
N GLU A 337 32.84 21.92 10.46
CA GLU A 337 33.90 22.23 11.44
C GLU A 337 34.70 20.98 11.81
N TYR A 338 34.04 19.81 11.83
CA TYR A 338 34.70 18.52 12.07
C TYR A 338 35.50 18.12 10.83
N TRP A 339 34.96 18.33 9.63
CA TRP A 339 35.65 18.05 8.37
C TRP A 339 36.90 18.92 8.15
N ASP A 340 36.80 20.21 8.47
CA ASP A 340 37.91 21.17 8.34
C ASP A 340 38.92 21.08 9.48
N SER A 341 38.62 20.27 10.51
CA SER A 341 39.57 19.91 11.54
C SER A 341 40.45 18.71 11.15
N ASP A 342 41.37 18.35 12.03
CA ASP A 342 42.26 17.20 11.90
C ASP A 342 42.21 16.33 13.17
N GLY A 343 42.67 15.08 13.08
CA GLY A 343 42.77 14.16 14.21
C GLY A 343 41.42 13.70 14.74
N ASP A 344 41.27 13.63 16.06
CA ASP A 344 40.13 12.97 16.73
C ASP A 344 38.75 13.49 16.30
N LYS A 345 38.61 14.79 16.01
CA LYS A 345 37.34 15.37 15.55
C LYS A 345 36.96 14.89 14.14
N LEU A 346 37.93 14.79 13.24
CA LEU A 346 37.68 14.25 11.91
C LEU A 346 37.30 12.75 12.01
N ASP A 347 37.94 12.01 12.91
CA ASP A 347 37.63 10.60 13.18
C ASP A 347 36.24 10.41 13.81
N GLU A 348 35.77 11.36 14.63
CA GLU A 348 34.40 11.40 15.13
C GLU A 348 33.38 11.55 14.00
N LEU A 349 33.66 12.39 12.99
CA LEU A 349 32.78 12.55 11.83
C LEU A 349 32.71 11.27 10.99
N PHE A 350 33.85 10.59 10.78
CA PHE A 350 33.87 9.30 10.06
C PHE A 350 33.07 8.22 10.78
N ARG A 351 33.20 8.14 12.11
CA ARG A 351 32.40 7.21 12.93
C ARG A 351 30.91 7.54 12.86
N TYR A 352 30.56 8.83 12.95
CA TYR A 352 29.19 9.29 12.83
C TYR A 352 28.55 8.86 11.50
N SER A 353 29.24 9.10 10.37
CA SER A 353 28.75 8.71 9.04
C SER A 353 28.58 7.19 8.89
N LEU A 354 29.51 6.39 9.45
CA LEU A 354 29.37 4.94 9.46
C LEU A 354 28.18 4.48 10.33
N ASP A 355 28.04 5.07 11.53
CA ASP A 355 26.95 4.75 12.46
C ASP A 355 25.58 5.09 11.84
N ASP A 356 25.45 6.16 11.05
CA ASP A 356 24.21 6.54 10.33
C ASP A 356 23.76 5.47 9.35
N VAL A 357 24.66 4.96 8.52
CA VAL A 357 24.31 3.91 7.55
C VAL A 357 24.06 2.56 8.22
N VAL A 358 24.82 2.20 9.25
CA VAL A 358 24.58 0.98 10.03
C VAL A 358 23.22 1.05 10.74
N ALA A 359 22.87 2.20 11.33
CA ALA A 359 21.57 2.42 11.97
C ALA A 359 20.42 2.35 10.94
N THR A 360 20.58 3.01 9.79
CA THR A 360 19.63 2.98 8.68
C THR A 360 19.40 1.56 8.17
N PHE A 361 20.47 0.79 8.00
CA PHE A 361 20.40 -0.62 7.61
C PHE A 361 19.64 -1.47 8.65
N LYS A 362 19.95 -1.34 9.95
CA LYS A 362 19.23 -2.06 11.03
C LYS A 362 17.74 -1.72 11.05
N ILE A 363 17.37 -0.47 10.82
CA ILE A 363 15.97 -0.05 10.70
C ILE A 363 15.30 -0.76 9.51
N ALA A 364 15.99 -0.83 8.36
CA ALA A 364 15.49 -1.53 7.18
C ALA A 364 15.24 -3.02 7.46
N GLU A 365 16.17 -3.72 8.10
CA GLU A 365 16.01 -5.13 8.47
C GLU A 365 14.81 -5.38 9.39
N LYS A 366 14.52 -4.41 10.27
CA LYS A 366 13.37 -4.51 11.19
C LYS A 366 12.03 -4.22 10.50
N ILE A 367 12.00 -3.29 9.54
CA ILE A 367 10.75 -2.72 9.01
C ILE A 367 10.37 -3.26 7.63
N LEU A 368 11.33 -3.63 6.79
CA LEU A 368 11.06 -4.12 5.44
C LEU A 368 10.23 -5.41 5.39
N PRO A 369 10.42 -6.42 6.28
CA PRO A 369 9.62 -7.65 6.22
C PRO A 369 8.11 -7.38 6.23
N LEU A 370 7.66 -6.42 7.04
CA LEU A 370 6.26 -6.04 7.10
C LEU A 370 5.77 -5.31 5.84
N ASN A 371 6.62 -4.50 5.22
CA ASN A 371 6.28 -3.84 3.94
C ASN A 371 6.27 -4.83 2.77
N MET A 372 7.18 -5.83 2.78
CA MET A 372 7.20 -6.91 1.80
C MET A 372 5.93 -7.76 1.90
N GLU A 373 5.47 -8.04 3.11
CA GLU A 373 4.23 -8.78 3.31
C GLU A 373 3.00 -8.00 2.86
N LEU A 374 2.92 -6.72 3.22
CA LEU A 374 1.88 -5.84 2.71
C LEU A 374 1.93 -5.74 1.18
N THR A 375 3.12 -5.77 0.56
CA THR A 375 3.30 -5.80 -0.89
C THR A 375 2.70 -7.06 -1.50
N ARG A 376 2.95 -8.24 -0.93
CA ARG A 376 2.36 -9.52 -1.37
C ARG A 376 0.85 -9.55 -1.20
N ILE A 377 0.32 -9.04 -0.08
CA ILE A 377 -1.12 -8.99 0.19
C ILE A 377 -1.84 -8.01 -0.74
N VAL A 378 -1.32 -6.79 -0.88
CA VAL A 378 -1.94 -5.71 -1.65
C VAL A 378 -1.73 -5.89 -3.17
N GLY A 379 -0.63 -6.54 -3.57
CA GLY A 379 -0.28 -6.78 -4.97
C GLY A 379 0.25 -5.55 -5.69
N GLN A 380 1.01 -4.70 -5.00
CA GLN A 380 1.61 -3.47 -5.55
C GLN A 380 3.11 -3.43 -5.29
N PRO A 381 3.96 -2.92 -6.20
CA PRO A 381 5.42 -2.94 -6.03
C PRO A 381 5.87 -2.32 -4.70
N LEU A 382 6.94 -2.85 -4.09
CA LEU A 382 7.44 -2.39 -2.80
C LEU A 382 7.82 -0.89 -2.84
N PHE A 383 8.38 -0.44 -3.96
CA PHE A 383 8.65 0.97 -4.23
C PHE A 383 7.40 1.86 -4.04
N ASP A 384 6.25 1.41 -4.54
CA ASP A 384 4.98 2.11 -4.42
C ASP A 384 4.43 1.97 -3.00
N MET A 385 4.43 0.76 -2.43
CA MET A 385 3.92 0.47 -1.09
C MET A 385 4.61 1.27 0.00
N ALA A 386 5.93 1.48 -0.11
CA ALA A 386 6.70 2.33 0.80
C ALA A 386 6.22 3.79 0.82
N ARG A 387 5.45 4.25 -0.19
CA ARG A 387 5.01 5.65 -0.35
C ARG A 387 3.50 5.85 -0.32
N MET A 388 2.71 4.77 -0.41
CA MET A 388 1.24 4.84 -0.37
C MET A 388 0.70 5.15 1.02
N ALA A 389 -0.29 6.04 1.14
CA ALA A 389 -1.07 6.14 2.38
C ALA A 389 -1.84 4.82 2.64
N THR A 390 -2.14 4.49 3.90
CA THR A 390 -2.84 3.24 4.26
C THR A 390 -4.18 3.08 3.52
N GLY A 391 -4.94 4.16 3.34
CA GLY A 391 -6.18 4.12 2.56
C GLY A 391 -5.98 3.79 1.08
N GLN A 392 -4.83 4.17 0.48
CA GLN A 392 -4.48 3.75 -0.87
C GLN A 392 -4.11 2.26 -0.91
N GLN A 393 -3.43 1.74 0.12
CA GLN A 393 -3.12 0.31 0.20
C GLN A 393 -4.41 -0.54 0.22
N VAL A 394 -5.39 -0.14 1.04
CA VAL A 394 -6.72 -0.79 1.07
C VAL A 394 -7.41 -0.69 -0.29
N GLU A 395 -7.41 0.48 -0.92
CA GLU A 395 -8.07 0.65 -2.21
C GLU A 395 -7.46 -0.25 -3.29
N TRP A 396 -6.14 -0.35 -3.39
CA TRP A 396 -5.48 -1.25 -4.35
C TRP A 396 -5.72 -2.72 -4.04
N PHE A 397 -5.78 -3.09 -2.76
CA PHE A 397 -6.18 -4.43 -2.35
C PHE A 397 -7.62 -4.74 -2.81
N LEU A 398 -8.56 -3.82 -2.58
CA LEU A 398 -9.95 -3.99 -3.01
C LEU A 398 -10.09 -4.00 -4.53
N MET A 399 -9.33 -3.21 -5.27
CA MET A 399 -9.34 -3.25 -6.74
C MET A 399 -8.90 -4.61 -7.27
N ARG A 400 -7.85 -5.21 -6.69
CA ARG A 400 -7.46 -6.58 -7.01
C ARG A 400 -8.57 -7.57 -6.68
N LYS A 401 -9.16 -7.47 -5.48
CA LYS A 401 -10.26 -8.35 -5.06
C LYS A 401 -11.50 -8.21 -5.94
N ALA A 402 -11.84 -7.01 -6.40
CA ALA A 402 -12.94 -6.79 -7.32
C ALA A 402 -12.73 -7.59 -8.61
N TYR A 403 -11.52 -7.52 -9.19
CA TYR A 403 -11.19 -8.31 -10.37
C TYR A 403 -11.31 -9.83 -10.15
N GLU A 404 -10.79 -10.34 -9.01
CA GLU A 404 -10.92 -11.76 -8.63
C GLU A 404 -12.39 -12.20 -8.48
N TYR A 405 -13.26 -11.30 -8.05
CA TYR A 405 -14.70 -11.54 -7.87
C TYR A 405 -15.52 -11.33 -9.16
N GLY A 406 -14.87 -10.96 -10.27
CA GLY A 406 -15.54 -10.63 -11.53
C GLY A 406 -16.30 -9.30 -11.50
N GLU A 407 -15.94 -8.42 -10.57
CA GLU A 407 -16.54 -7.10 -10.36
C GLU A 407 -15.64 -6.00 -10.94
N VAL A 408 -16.27 -5.02 -11.59
CA VAL A 408 -15.60 -3.86 -12.17
C VAL A 408 -15.48 -2.80 -11.09
N ALA A 409 -14.28 -2.26 -10.89
CA ALA A 409 -14.06 -1.29 -9.83
C ALA A 409 -14.72 0.07 -10.15
N PRO A 410 -15.36 0.74 -9.17
CA PRO A 410 -15.87 2.10 -9.34
C PRO A 410 -14.75 3.09 -9.69
N ASN A 411 -15.11 4.18 -10.34
CA ASN A 411 -14.16 5.23 -10.68
C ASN A 411 -13.72 6.03 -9.45
N LYS A 412 -12.59 6.73 -9.59
CA LYS A 412 -12.28 7.83 -8.70
C LYS A 412 -13.32 8.95 -8.86
N PRO A 413 -13.66 9.68 -7.78
CA PRO A 413 -14.62 10.76 -7.87
C PRO A 413 -14.12 11.85 -8.81
N SER A 414 -15.05 12.39 -9.60
CA SER A 414 -14.83 13.62 -10.35
C SER A 414 -14.52 14.80 -9.41
N SER A 415 -14.07 15.93 -9.97
CA SER A 415 -13.81 17.14 -9.17
C SER A 415 -15.06 17.67 -8.45
N SER A 416 -16.25 17.53 -9.05
CA SER A 416 -17.51 17.94 -8.42
C SER A 416 -17.87 16.98 -7.27
N GLN A 417 -17.86 15.68 -7.54
CA GLN A 417 -18.14 14.64 -6.54
C GLN A 417 -17.17 14.75 -5.35
N TYR A 418 -15.87 14.94 -5.59
CA TYR A 418 -14.89 15.12 -4.53
C TYR A 418 -15.19 16.36 -3.66
N SER A 419 -15.63 17.46 -4.28
CA SER A 419 -15.96 18.70 -3.57
C SER A 419 -17.20 18.52 -2.69
N GLU A 420 -18.22 17.83 -3.20
CA GLU A 420 -19.42 17.47 -2.43
C GLU A 420 -19.08 16.54 -1.26
N ARG A 421 -18.31 15.47 -1.53
CA ARG A 421 -17.88 14.49 -0.51
C ARG A 421 -17.06 15.14 0.60
N ARG A 422 -16.22 16.14 0.31
CA ARG A 422 -15.41 16.85 1.33
C ARG A 422 -16.23 17.65 2.35
N GLY A 423 -17.45 18.04 2.00
CA GLY A 423 -18.35 18.75 2.90
C GLY A 423 -19.03 17.84 3.94
N LYS A 424 -19.06 16.52 3.68
CA LYS A 424 -19.74 15.54 4.53
C LYS A 424 -18.78 15.03 5.61
N ARG A 425 -19.27 14.93 6.85
CA ARG A 425 -18.52 14.38 7.99
C ARG A 425 -19.40 13.39 8.74
N ALA A 426 -18.95 12.15 8.84
CA ALA A 426 -19.63 11.14 9.65
C ALA A 426 -19.44 11.46 11.14
N VAL A 427 -20.47 11.17 11.93
CA VAL A 427 -20.35 11.22 13.40
C VAL A 427 -19.37 10.14 13.86
N GLY A 428 -18.40 10.52 14.70
CA GLY A 428 -17.33 9.62 15.17
C GLY A 428 -17.76 8.60 16.23
N GLY A 429 -16.76 7.92 16.81
CA GLY A 429 -16.94 6.99 17.92
C GLY A 429 -17.53 7.64 19.18
N TYR A 430 -18.03 6.82 20.10
CA TYR A 430 -18.48 7.30 21.40
C TYR A 430 -17.29 7.52 22.33
N VAL A 431 -17.23 8.68 22.98
CA VAL A 431 -16.26 8.95 24.05
C VAL A 431 -17.04 9.29 25.32
N LYS A 432 -16.72 8.62 26.43
CA LYS A 432 -17.16 9.02 27.76
C LYS A 432 -16.01 9.82 28.39
N GLU A 433 -16.27 11.07 28.75
CA GLU A 433 -15.34 11.90 29.52
C GLU A 433 -14.89 11.16 30.79
N PRO A 434 -13.59 11.22 31.14
CA PRO A 434 -13.07 10.49 32.28
C PRO A 434 -13.65 11.05 33.58
N ASP A 435 -14.05 10.16 34.48
CA ASP A 435 -14.30 10.53 35.87
C ASP A 435 -12.94 10.92 36.48
N ILE A 436 -12.63 12.22 36.57
CA ILE A 436 -11.28 12.68 36.95
C ILE A 436 -10.97 12.30 38.40
N GLY A 437 -9.86 11.58 38.61
CA GLY A 437 -9.39 11.20 39.94
C GLY A 437 -8.35 10.09 39.91
N LEU A 438 -7.84 9.74 41.09
CA LEU A 438 -7.06 8.53 41.29
C LEU A 438 -8.03 7.36 41.51
N HIS A 439 -7.94 6.34 40.66
CA HIS A 439 -8.80 5.16 40.71
C HIS A 439 -7.98 3.91 41.00
N GLU A 440 -8.53 3.02 41.82
CA GLU A 440 -7.99 1.69 42.08
C GLU A 440 -8.90 0.62 41.46
N ASN A 441 -8.39 -0.60 41.29
CA ASN A 441 -9.14 -1.75 40.75
C ASN A 441 -9.73 -1.46 39.36
N ILE A 442 -8.88 -1.05 38.42
CA ILE A 442 -9.27 -0.76 37.04
C ILE A 442 -9.21 -2.03 36.21
N VAL A 443 -10.25 -2.28 35.42
CA VAL A 443 -10.30 -3.27 34.36
C VAL A 443 -10.59 -2.58 33.03
N GLN A 444 -10.02 -3.10 31.94
CA GLN A 444 -10.29 -2.64 30.58
C GLN A 444 -11.16 -3.68 29.87
N PHE A 445 -12.28 -3.22 29.31
CA PHE A 445 -13.10 -3.98 28.37
C PHE A 445 -12.86 -3.44 26.97
N ASP A 446 -12.47 -4.30 26.04
CA ASP A 446 -12.13 -3.93 24.67
C ASP A 446 -12.83 -4.86 23.66
N PHE A 447 -13.40 -4.28 22.61
CA PHE A 447 -13.98 -5.04 21.52
C PHE A 447 -12.90 -5.46 20.52
N ARG A 448 -12.69 -6.76 20.37
CA ARG A 448 -11.77 -7.29 19.35
C ARG A 448 -12.26 -6.91 17.94
N SER A 449 -11.59 -5.98 17.29
CA SER A 449 -11.87 -5.56 15.90
C SER A 449 -13.31 -5.05 15.70
N LEU A 450 -13.80 -4.17 16.59
CA LEU A 450 -15.19 -3.68 16.59
C LEU A 450 -15.75 -3.35 15.20
N TYR A 451 -15.10 -2.45 14.45
CA TYR A 451 -15.64 -1.99 13.17
C TYR A 451 -15.59 -3.04 12.07
N PRO A 452 -14.48 -3.78 11.83
CA PRO A 452 -14.52 -4.94 10.94
C PRO A 452 -15.64 -5.95 11.28
N SER A 453 -15.85 -6.23 12.57
CA SER A 453 -16.93 -7.14 13.01
C SER A 453 -18.32 -6.57 12.73
N ILE A 454 -18.53 -5.25 12.88
CA ILE A 454 -19.80 -4.60 12.49
C ILE A 454 -20.01 -4.71 10.97
N ILE A 455 -18.98 -4.42 10.17
CA ILE A 455 -19.07 -4.49 8.71
C ILE A 455 -19.51 -5.88 8.24
N ILE A 456 -18.92 -6.94 8.80
CA ILE A 456 -19.27 -8.32 8.47
C ILE A 456 -20.67 -8.67 9.01
N SER A 457 -20.90 -8.53 10.32
CA SER A 457 -22.13 -9.00 10.98
C SER A 457 -23.39 -8.21 10.64
N LYS A 458 -23.25 -7.02 10.06
CA LYS A 458 -24.35 -6.19 9.55
C LYS A 458 -24.33 -6.01 8.05
N ASN A 459 -23.45 -6.76 7.37
CA ASN A 459 -23.29 -6.76 5.92
C ASN A 459 -23.18 -5.34 5.33
N VAL A 460 -22.36 -4.48 5.93
CA VAL A 460 -22.27 -3.06 5.57
C VAL A 460 -21.40 -2.88 4.33
N SER A 461 -22.05 -2.67 3.18
CA SER A 461 -21.40 -2.42 1.90
C SER A 461 -22.23 -1.46 1.04
N VAL A 462 -21.59 -0.87 0.03
CA VAL A 462 -22.28 0.04 -0.92
C VAL A 462 -23.35 -0.72 -1.71
N ASP A 463 -23.02 -1.94 -2.13
CA ASP A 463 -23.85 -2.87 -2.88
C ASP A 463 -25.01 -3.48 -2.07
N THR A 464 -24.95 -3.43 -0.74
CA THR A 464 -26.01 -3.95 0.15
C THR A 464 -26.87 -2.84 0.75
N LEU A 465 -26.49 -1.57 0.58
CA LEU A 465 -27.25 -0.41 1.06
C LEU A 465 -28.50 -0.20 0.21
N VAL A 466 -29.65 -0.14 0.87
CA VAL A 466 -30.94 0.17 0.26
C VAL A 466 -31.22 1.67 0.35
N LYS A 467 -31.48 2.31 -0.80
CA LYS A 467 -32.03 3.67 -0.85
C LYS A 467 -33.53 3.60 -1.12
N GLU A 468 -34.33 4.31 -0.33
CA GLU A 468 -35.76 4.45 -0.60
C GLU A 468 -35.94 5.41 -1.79
N SER A 469 -36.37 4.90 -2.95
CA SER A 469 -36.80 5.76 -4.05
C SER A 469 -38.18 6.35 -3.74
N VAL A 470 -38.45 7.57 -4.24
CA VAL A 470 -39.70 8.35 -4.01
C VAL A 470 -40.94 7.67 -4.62
N GLN A 471 -40.83 6.47 -5.21
CA GLN A 471 -41.92 5.73 -5.86
C GLN A 471 -42.11 4.29 -5.36
N GLY A 472 -41.50 3.89 -4.24
CA GLY A 472 -41.75 2.58 -3.62
C GLY A 472 -41.07 1.39 -4.33
N VAL A 473 -40.11 1.65 -5.21
CA VAL A 473 -39.21 0.64 -5.76
C VAL A 473 -37.91 0.66 -4.95
N ILE A 474 -37.55 -0.47 -4.36
CA ILE A 474 -36.27 -0.67 -3.65
C ILE A 474 -35.18 -0.85 -4.71
N GLU A 475 -34.29 0.13 -4.87
CA GLU A 475 -33.10 0.01 -5.73
C GLU A 475 -31.82 0.18 -4.89
N CYS A 476 -30.87 -0.74 -5.05
CA CYS A 476 -29.50 -0.56 -4.56
C CYS A 476 -28.83 0.56 -5.37
N ILE A 477 -27.95 1.32 -4.72
CA ILE A 477 -27.42 2.61 -5.18
C ILE A 477 -27.00 2.61 -6.66
N ASP A 478 -27.64 3.48 -7.45
CA ASP A 478 -27.09 4.00 -8.69
C ASP A 478 -26.39 5.35 -8.39
N GLU A 479 -25.17 5.56 -8.89
CA GLU A 479 -24.59 6.91 -8.99
C GLU A 479 -25.37 7.67 -10.08
N GLU A 480 -26.09 8.72 -9.66
CA GLU A 480 -26.77 9.75 -10.47
C GLU A 480 -27.51 9.29 -11.73
N ILE A 481 -28.81 9.00 -11.58
CA ILE A 481 -29.76 9.03 -12.71
C ILE A 481 -30.64 10.27 -12.54
N ASP A 482 -30.48 11.22 -13.46
CA ASP A 482 -31.38 12.37 -13.61
C ASP A 482 -32.66 11.90 -14.32
N ILE A 483 -33.73 11.64 -13.56
CA ILE A 483 -35.01 11.17 -14.12
C ILE A 483 -35.88 12.38 -14.46
N GLN A 484 -35.76 12.86 -15.70
CA GLN A 484 -36.81 13.63 -16.36
C GLN A 484 -37.73 12.69 -17.14
N GLU A 485 -38.71 12.07 -16.48
CA GLU A 485 -39.96 11.69 -17.17
C GLU A 485 -41.11 11.53 -16.15
N LYS A 486 -42.01 12.52 -16.15
CA LYS A 486 -43.28 12.46 -15.43
C LYS A 486 -44.28 11.65 -16.25
N ARG A 487 -44.74 10.51 -15.74
CA ARG A 487 -46.03 9.94 -16.13
C ARG A 487 -46.84 9.58 -14.89
N ASP A 488 -48.02 10.19 -14.82
CA ASP A 488 -49.04 9.97 -13.80
C ASP A 488 -49.56 8.53 -13.86
N ILE A 489 -49.32 7.76 -12.80
CA ILE A 489 -50.15 6.60 -12.46
C ILE A 489 -50.44 6.67 -10.97
N SER A 490 -51.64 7.11 -10.65
CA SER A 490 -52.21 7.18 -9.32
C SER A 490 -52.59 5.80 -8.80
N ASN A 491 -52.36 5.59 -7.50
CA ASN A 491 -53.02 4.65 -6.59
C ASN A 491 -52.95 3.17 -6.95
N GLU A 492 -52.05 2.42 -6.29
CA GLU A 492 -52.42 1.19 -5.57
C GLU A 492 -51.27 0.69 -4.66
N SER A 493 -51.66 0.23 -3.47
CA SER A 493 -50.91 -0.70 -2.60
C SER A 493 -49.69 -0.19 -1.83
N LYS A 494 -49.94 0.37 -0.63
CA LYS A 494 -48.99 0.35 0.50
C LYS A 494 -48.79 -1.12 0.94
N GLY A 495 -47.73 -1.77 0.47
CA GLY A 495 -47.29 -3.06 1.01
C GLY A 495 -46.37 -2.86 2.21
N ASP A 496 -46.71 -3.49 3.34
CA ASP A 496 -45.86 -3.57 4.52
C ASP A 496 -44.48 -4.15 4.16
N ILE A 497 -43.41 -3.40 4.42
CA ILE A 497 -42.03 -3.86 4.25
C ILE A 497 -41.75 -4.88 5.34
N ASN A 498 -41.47 -6.12 4.95
CA ASN A 498 -41.16 -7.21 5.86
C ASN A 498 -39.81 -6.92 6.55
N ASN A 499 -39.85 -6.50 7.82
CA ASN A 499 -38.69 -6.01 8.59
C ASN A 499 -37.58 -7.06 8.84
N ASN A 500 -37.74 -8.28 8.31
CA ASN A 500 -36.89 -9.42 8.59
C ASN A 500 -35.72 -9.60 7.60
N GLU A 501 -35.70 -8.87 6.48
CA GLU A 501 -34.68 -9.01 5.41
C GLU A 501 -33.50 -8.05 5.55
N PHE A 502 -33.59 -7.06 6.46
CA PHE A 502 -32.60 -5.98 6.57
C PHE A 502 -31.98 -5.88 7.96
N HIS A 503 -30.75 -5.39 8.00
CA HIS A 503 -30.17 -4.76 9.18
C HIS A 503 -30.44 -3.26 9.12
N VAL A 504 -30.99 -2.72 10.23
CA VAL A 504 -31.28 -1.28 10.34
C VAL A 504 -30.27 -0.64 11.28
N ALA A 505 -29.54 0.36 10.77
CA ALA A 505 -28.58 1.11 11.54
C ALA A 505 -29.28 2.00 12.58
N PRO A 506 -28.80 2.05 13.83
CA PRO A 506 -29.34 2.95 14.84
C PRO A 506 -29.07 4.41 14.44
N GLU A 507 -29.78 5.34 15.08
CA GLU A 507 -29.70 6.81 14.87
C GLU A 507 -30.20 7.30 13.50
N PHE A 508 -29.77 6.69 12.40
CA PHE A 508 -30.04 7.16 11.04
C PHE A 508 -31.06 6.31 10.27
N GLY A 509 -31.27 5.05 10.67
CA GLY A 509 -32.27 4.18 10.03
C GLY A 509 -31.88 3.62 8.67
N TYR A 510 -30.61 3.75 8.25
CA TYR A 510 -30.10 3.13 7.02
C TYR A 510 -30.31 1.61 7.03
N LYS A 511 -30.69 1.06 5.88
CA LYS A 511 -31.05 -0.36 5.73
C LYS A 511 -30.02 -1.07 4.86
N PHE A 512 -29.51 -2.20 5.34
CA PHE A 512 -28.59 -3.07 4.61
C PHE A 512 -29.20 -4.46 4.45
N LEU A 513 -29.10 -5.04 3.26
CA LEU A 513 -29.53 -6.42 2.99
C LEU A 513 -28.80 -7.41 3.90
N LYS A 514 -29.52 -8.38 4.48
CA LYS A 514 -28.89 -9.50 5.19
C LYS A 514 -28.18 -10.46 4.23
N GLU A 515 -28.79 -10.71 3.09
CA GLU A 515 -28.29 -11.58 2.03
C GLU A 515 -28.58 -10.98 0.65
N PRO A 516 -27.72 -11.19 -0.36
CA PRO A 516 -26.43 -11.89 -0.28
C PRO A 516 -25.35 -11.07 0.45
N GLN A 517 -24.26 -11.73 0.88
CA GLN A 517 -23.11 -11.04 1.46
C GLN A 517 -22.48 -10.06 0.47
N GLY A 518 -22.23 -8.83 0.92
CA GLY A 518 -21.66 -7.77 0.10
C GLY A 518 -20.17 -7.91 -0.16
N PHE A 519 -19.68 -7.16 -1.14
CA PHE A 519 -18.28 -7.22 -1.59
C PHE A 519 -17.27 -6.88 -0.49
N ILE A 520 -17.40 -5.73 0.20
CA ILE A 520 -16.44 -5.34 1.24
C ILE A 520 -16.52 -6.26 2.47
N PRO A 521 -17.72 -6.60 3.00
CA PRO A 521 -17.87 -7.59 4.08
C PRO A 521 -17.22 -8.94 3.77
N SER A 522 -17.42 -9.49 2.56
CA SER A 522 -16.82 -10.78 2.18
C SER A 522 -15.29 -10.72 2.16
N VAL A 523 -14.73 -9.64 1.60
CA VAL A 523 -13.28 -9.43 1.55
C VAL A 523 -12.66 -9.24 2.94
N ILE A 524 -13.29 -8.45 3.82
CA ILE A 524 -12.81 -8.28 5.20
C ILE A 524 -12.91 -9.60 5.98
N GLY A 525 -13.99 -10.37 5.78
CA GLY A 525 -14.17 -11.69 6.36
C GLY A 525 -12.98 -12.60 6.05
N GLN A 526 -12.60 -12.70 4.77
CA GLN A 526 -11.43 -13.47 4.35
C GLN A 526 -10.13 -13.01 5.04
N VAL A 527 -9.90 -11.70 5.13
CA VAL A 527 -8.71 -11.13 5.80
C VAL A 527 -8.67 -11.52 7.29
N LEU A 528 -9.79 -11.47 8.00
CA LEU A 528 -9.86 -11.81 9.42
C LEU A 528 -9.74 -13.31 9.68
N THR A 529 -10.35 -14.14 8.83
CA THR A 529 -10.22 -15.60 8.88
C THR A 529 -8.77 -16.02 8.68
N GLU A 530 -8.12 -15.47 7.65
CA GLU A 530 -6.72 -15.75 7.35
C GLU A 530 -5.80 -15.28 8.48
N ARG A 531 -6.05 -14.08 9.02
CA ARG A 531 -5.30 -13.60 10.19
C ARG A 531 -5.44 -14.53 11.39
N SER A 532 -6.64 -15.02 11.66
CA SER A 532 -6.89 -15.93 12.78
C SER A 532 -6.18 -17.27 12.59
N ARG A 533 -6.17 -17.81 11.35
CA ARG A 533 -5.40 -18.99 10.97
C ARG A 533 -3.89 -18.79 11.23
N LEU A 534 -3.32 -17.67 10.80
CA LEU A 534 -1.91 -17.35 11.01
C LEU A 534 -1.55 -17.15 12.48
N LYS A 535 -2.40 -16.47 13.27
CA LYS A 535 -2.19 -16.32 14.71
C LYS A 535 -2.21 -17.68 15.44
N LYS A 536 -3.09 -18.59 15.02
CA LYS A 536 -3.12 -19.95 15.59
C LYS A 536 -1.82 -20.68 15.28
N LYS A 537 -1.40 -20.71 14.00
CA LYS A 537 -0.10 -21.28 13.61
C LYS A 537 1.08 -20.68 14.36
N MET A 538 1.07 -19.36 14.58
CA MET A 538 2.13 -18.65 15.31
C MET A 538 2.21 -19.09 16.77
N ASN A 539 1.06 -19.31 17.41
CA ASN A 539 1.01 -19.77 18.80
C ASN A 539 1.44 -21.24 18.92
N ASP A 540 1.10 -22.06 17.92
CA ASP A 540 1.41 -23.49 17.87
C ASP A 540 2.87 -23.78 17.47
N SER A 541 3.53 -22.87 16.74
CA SER A 541 4.92 -23.02 16.30
C SER A 541 5.90 -22.86 17.46
N GLU A 542 6.92 -23.71 17.54
CA GLU A 542 8.02 -23.59 18.51
C GLU A 542 9.26 -22.90 17.92
N GLU A 543 9.36 -22.83 16.59
CA GLU A 543 10.52 -22.30 15.87
C GLU A 543 10.55 -20.76 15.88
N PRO A 544 11.61 -20.11 16.43
CA PRO A 544 11.67 -18.66 16.57
C PRO A 544 11.55 -17.89 15.25
N MET A 545 12.17 -18.40 14.18
CA MET A 545 12.15 -17.77 12.86
C MET A 545 10.76 -17.86 12.22
N GLU A 546 10.11 -19.02 12.31
CA GLU A 546 8.74 -19.22 11.83
C GLU A 546 7.76 -18.30 12.59
N LYS A 547 7.88 -18.22 13.92
CA LYS A 547 7.10 -17.28 14.74
C LYS A 547 7.27 -15.83 14.30
N LYS A 548 8.49 -15.40 14.00
CA LYS A 548 8.77 -14.04 13.51
C LYS A 548 8.06 -13.78 12.18
N ILE A 549 8.14 -14.71 11.24
CA ILE A 549 7.48 -14.65 9.93
C ILE A 549 5.96 -14.59 10.10
N LEU A 550 5.36 -15.51 10.86
CA LEU A 550 3.92 -15.56 11.09
C LEU A 550 3.40 -14.31 11.80
N ASN A 551 4.19 -13.72 12.70
CA ASN A 551 3.85 -12.45 13.35
C ASN A 551 3.82 -11.29 12.35
N VAL A 552 4.78 -11.23 11.42
CA VAL A 552 4.79 -10.22 10.35
C VAL A 552 3.52 -10.34 9.48
N GLN A 553 3.16 -11.57 9.10
CA GLN A 553 1.97 -11.85 8.28
C GLN A 553 0.67 -11.45 8.99
N GLN A 554 0.49 -11.83 10.25
CA GLN A 554 -0.74 -11.48 10.97
C GLN A 554 -0.85 -9.97 11.25
N GLU A 555 0.27 -9.27 11.50
CA GLU A 555 0.27 -7.81 11.69
C GLU A 555 -0.07 -7.07 10.38
N ALA A 556 0.40 -7.56 9.23
CA ALA A 556 0.04 -7.00 7.93
C ALA A 556 -1.48 -7.04 7.70
N LEU A 557 -2.10 -8.21 7.91
CA LEU A 557 -3.56 -8.38 7.79
C LEU A 557 -4.33 -7.55 8.82
N LYS A 558 -3.83 -7.46 10.06
CA LYS A 558 -4.42 -6.60 11.11
C LYS A 558 -4.47 -5.14 10.65
N ARG A 559 -3.37 -4.62 10.13
CA ARG A 559 -3.26 -3.23 9.66
C ARG A 559 -4.20 -2.96 8.49
N LEU A 560 -4.28 -3.90 7.55
CA LEU A 560 -5.18 -3.79 6.41
C LEU A 560 -6.64 -3.76 6.87
N ALA A 561 -7.07 -4.72 7.70
CA ALA A 561 -8.42 -4.79 8.25
C ALA A 561 -8.81 -3.54 9.05
N ASN A 562 -7.92 -3.05 9.91
CA ASN A 562 -8.15 -1.84 10.71
C ASN A 562 -8.26 -0.58 9.84
N THR A 563 -7.69 -0.56 8.64
CA THR A 563 -7.82 0.61 7.75
C THR A 563 -9.14 0.59 6.97
N MET A 564 -9.71 -0.59 6.70
CA MET A 564 -10.88 -0.72 5.81
C MET A 564 -12.16 -0.04 6.32
N TYR A 565 -12.35 0.10 7.63
CA TYR A 565 -13.54 0.81 8.12
C TYR A 565 -13.44 2.32 7.87
N GLY A 566 -12.25 2.91 8.03
CA GLY A 566 -12.05 4.36 7.99
C GLY A 566 -12.12 4.95 6.58
N VAL A 567 -11.97 4.11 5.54
CA VAL A 567 -11.95 4.57 4.14
C VAL A 567 -13.33 4.89 3.58
N TYR A 568 -14.43 4.40 4.17
CA TYR A 568 -15.79 4.72 3.70
C TYR A 568 -16.08 6.23 3.72
N ALA A 569 -15.55 6.96 4.71
CA ALA A 569 -15.67 8.41 4.82
C ALA A 569 -14.55 9.18 4.08
N TYR A 570 -13.58 8.49 3.48
CA TYR A 570 -12.51 9.14 2.74
C TYR A 570 -13.02 9.61 1.37
N SER A 571 -13.17 10.92 1.22
CA SER A 571 -13.76 11.56 0.02
C SER A 571 -13.14 11.19 -1.35
N ARG A 572 -11.95 10.58 -1.41
CA ARG A 572 -11.33 10.09 -2.67
C ARG A 572 -11.42 8.57 -2.87
N PHE A 573 -12.04 7.84 -1.95
CA PHE A 573 -12.20 6.40 -2.03
C PHE A 573 -13.21 6.01 -3.13
N ARG A 574 -12.93 4.91 -3.84
CA ARG A 574 -13.80 4.39 -4.92
C ARG A 574 -15.15 3.92 -4.39
N TRP A 575 -15.17 3.09 -3.34
CA TRP A 575 -16.39 2.64 -2.66
C TRP A 575 -16.81 3.58 -1.52
N TYR A 576 -16.69 4.89 -1.74
CA TYR A 576 -17.09 5.90 -0.76
C TYR A 576 -18.59 5.78 -0.45
N SER A 577 -18.94 5.79 0.83
CA SER A 577 -20.33 5.84 1.30
C SER A 577 -20.36 6.44 2.69
N ILE A 578 -20.99 7.61 2.82
CA ILE A 578 -21.12 8.27 4.12
C ILE A 578 -22.10 7.50 5.01
N GLU A 579 -23.13 6.92 4.39
CA GLU A 579 -24.17 6.11 5.00
C GLU A 579 -23.55 4.84 5.61
N CYS A 580 -22.61 4.18 4.93
CA CYS A 580 -21.85 3.06 5.48
C CYS A 580 -21.02 3.51 6.68
N ALA A 581 -20.28 4.62 6.56
CA ALA A 581 -19.44 5.14 7.65
C ALA A 581 -20.27 5.49 8.90
N GLU A 582 -21.40 6.20 8.73
CA GLU A 582 -22.31 6.58 9.81
C GLU A 582 -22.98 5.37 10.45
N SER A 583 -23.36 4.37 9.66
CA SER A 583 -23.96 3.13 10.17
C SER A 583 -22.98 2.35 11.04
N ILE A 584 -21.72 2.24 10.60
CA ILE A 584 -20.66 1.57 11.36
C ILE A 584 -20.46 2.25 12.71
N THR A 585 -20.33 3.58 12.73
CA THR A 585 -20.12 4.29 13.99
C THR A 585 -21.37 4.27 14.86
N ALA A 586 -22.58 4.35 14.30
CA ALA A 586 -23.82 4.27 15.05
C ALA A 586 -23.98 2.92 15.77
N TRP A 587 -23.72 1.79 15.10
CA TRP A 587 -23.69 0.49 15.76
C TRP A 587 -22.58 0.41 16.82
N GLY A 588 -21.40 0.97 16.54
CA GLY A 588 -20.32 1.05 17.53
C GLY A 588 -20.75 1.78 18.81
N ARG A 589 -21.36 2.96 18.67
CA ARG A 589 -21.91 3.76 19.79
C ARG A 589 -23.00 3.01 20.55
N ASP A 590 -23.90 2.33 19.84
CA ASP A 590 -24.97 1.53 20.45
C ASP A 590 -24.41 0.37 21.28
N TYR A 591 -23.45 -0.37 20.72
CA TYR A 591 -22.84 -1.53 21.38
C TYR A 591 -22.04 -1.13 22.61
N ILE A 592 -21.18 -0.11 22.54
CA ILE A 592 -20.39 0.30 23.70
C ILE A 592 -21.28 0.81 24.85
N LYS A 593 -22.31 1.61 24.56
CA LYS A 593 -23.27 2.08 25.57
C LYS A 593 -24.04 0.92 26.21
N LYS A 594 -24.48 -0.04 25.41
CA LYS A 594 -25.16 -1.26 25.90
C LYS A 594 -24.23 -2.11 26.77
N THR A 595 -22.97 -2.28 26.37
CA THR A 595 -21.99 -3.06 27.15
C THR A 595 -21.65 -2.37 28.46
N MET A 596 -21.42 -1.05 28.49
CA MET A 596 -21.20 -0.31 29.74
C MET A 596 -22.39 -0.47 30.69
N LYS A 597 -23.62 -0.27 30.21
CA LYS A 597 -24.85 -0.45 30.99
C LYS A 597 -25.03 -1.90 31.48
N LYS A 598 -24.57 -2.90 30.71
CA LYS A 598 -24.58 -4.30 31.12
C LYS A 598 -23.54 -4.55 32.21
N ALA A 599 -22.33 -4.01 32.06
CA ALA A 599 -21.23 -4.14 33.01
C ALA A 599 -21.58 -3.54 34.39
N GLU A 600 -22.34 -2.44 34.43
CA GLU A 600 -22.88 -1.86 35.67
C GLU A 600 -23.67 -2.88 36.51
N ARG A 601 -24.41 -3.79 35.88
CA ARG A 601 -25.17 -4.83 36.58
C ARG A 601 -24.28 -5.86 37.27
N PHE A 602 -23.04 -6.02 36.81
CA PHE A 602 -22.05 -6.93 37.39
C PHE A 602 -21.14 -6.23 38.41
N GLY A 603 -21.43 -4.98 38.79
CA GLY A 603 -20.66 -4.22 39.78
C GLY A 603 -19.45 -3.47 39.21
N PHE A 604 -19.37 -3.33 37.88
CA PHE A 604 -18.37 -2.50 37.23
C PHE A 604 -18.90 -1.08 37.01
N HIS A 605 -18.15 -0.06 37.41
CA HIS A 605 -18.47 1.34 37.13
C HIS A 605 -17.54 1.87 36.05
N SER A 606 -18.04 2.07 34.84
CA SER A 606 -17.25 2.61 33.72
C SER A 606 -16.80 4.03 34.03
N ILE A 607 -15.50 4.31 34.01
CA ILE A 607 -14.91 5.61 34.34
C ILE A 607 -14.46 6.40 33.11
N TYR A 608 -14.13 5.73 32.00
CA TYR A 608 -13.71 6.34 30.74
C TYR A 608 -14.04 5.40 29.59
N ALA A 609 -14.41 5.92 28.42
CA ALA A 609 -14.64 5.13 27.23
C ALA A 609 -14.06 5.83 26.02
N ASP A 610 -13.40 5.08 25.15
CA ASP A 610 -12.88 5.55 23.87
C ASP A 610 -13.27 4.55 22.80
N THR A 611 -14.29 4.89 22.03
CA THR A 611 -14.69 4.27 20.76
C THR A 611 -14.97 2.77 20.81
N ASP A 612 -13.93 1.94 20.92
CA ASP A 612 -13.93 0.48 20.88
C ASP A 612 -13.71 -0.18 22.25
N GLY A 613 -13.47 0.60 23.31
CA GLY A 613 -13.32 0.07 24.65
C GLY A 613 -13.67 1.05 25.77
N PHE A 614 -13.77 0.53 26.99
CA PHE A 614 -13.95 1.34 28.18
C PHE A 614 -13.18 0.78 29.38
N TYR A 615 -12.76 1.69 30.25
CA TYR A 615 -12.17 1.37 31.53
C TYR A 615 -13.25 1.44 32.59
N ALA A 616 -13.25 0.48 33.51
CA ALA A 616 -14.18 0.43 34.62
C ALA A 616 -13.45 0.13 35.92
N THR A 617 -13.96 0.71 37.00
CA THR A 617 -13.59 0.33 38.37
C THR A 617 -14.53 -0.76 38.85
N TYR A 618 -14.08 -1.57 39.81
CA TYR A 618 -14.95 -2.54 40.49
C TYR A 618 -14.65 -2.58 41.98
N LYS A 619 -15.65 -3.00 42.76
CA LYS A 619 -15.46 -3.32 44.18
C LYS A 619 -15.32 -4.84 44.33
N PRO A 620 -14.18 -5.37 44.79
CA PRO A 620 -13.96 -6.82 44.92
C PRO A 620 -15.02 -7.56 45.74
N GLU A 621 -15.66 -6.87 46.68
CA GLU A 621 -16.72 -7.38 47.56
C GLU A 621 -18.02 -7.71 46.78
N LEU A 622 -18.36 -6.93 45.74
CA LEU A 622 -19.59 -7.08 44.95
C LEU A 622 -19.48 -8.19 43.88
N LEU A 623 -18.27 -8.59 43.49
CA LEU A 623 -18.06 -9.70 42.54
C LEU A 623 -18.44 -11.06 43.14
N LYS A 624 -18.33 -11.23 44.46
CA LYS A 624 -18.64 -12.50 45.15
C LYS A 624 -20.15 -12.76 45.31
N GLU A 625 -20.97 -11.71 45.34
CA GLU A 625 -22.43 -11.85 45.45
C GLU A 625 -23.10 -12.11 44.10
N ASN A 626 -22.63 -11.45 43.03
CA ASN A 626 -23.19 -11.60 41.68
C ASN A 626 -22.71 -12.86 40.93
N ALA A 627 -21.64 -13.53 41.38
CA ALA A 627 -21.16 -14.77 40.76
C ALA A 627 -22.04 -16.01 41.07
N LYS A 628 -23.13 -15.86 41.84
CA LYS A 628 -24.07 -16.95 42.19
C LYS A 628 -25.32 -17.01 41.32
N GLU A 629 -25.56 -16.02 40.45
CA GLU A 629 -26.66 -16.04 39.48
C GLU A 629 -26.07 -16.04 38.06
N ASP A 630 -26.13 -17.20 37.42
CA ASP A 630 -25.96 -17.47 35.98
C ASP A 630 -24.90 -16.65 35.24
N ILE A 631 -23.63 -16.98 35.50
CA ILE A 631 -22.63 -16.92 34.44
C ILE A 631 -22.80 -18.23 33.64
N ASP A 632 -23.82 -18.26 32.78
CA ASP A 632 -23.68 -19.04 31.55
C ASP A 632 -22.49 -18.40 30.83
N VAL A 633 -21.32 -19.02 31.03
CA VAL A 633 -20.22 -18.88 30.10
C VAL A 633 -20.84 -19.34 28.79
N LEU A 634 -21.21 -18.38 27.94
CA LEU A 634 -21.39 -18.64 26.52
C LEU A 634 -20.05 -19.23 26.08
N GLU A 635 -19.97 -20.56 26.07
CA GLU A 635 -19.05 -21.23 25.18
C GLU A 635 -19.25 -20.54 23.83
N PRO A 636 -18.18 -20.11 23.16
CA PRO A 636 -18.33 -19.60 21.81
C PRO A 636 -19.04 -20.71 21.04
N GLU A 637 -20.29 -20.47 20.65
CA GLU A 637 -20.91 -21.29 19.63
C GLU A 637 -19.89 -21.33 18.49
N ASN A 638 -19.47 -22.54 18.14
CA ASN A 638 -18.65 -22.81 16.97
C ASN A 638 -19.46 -22.48 15.72
N ASP A 639 -19.86 -21.22 15.58
CA ASP A 639 -20.14 -20.64 14.29
C ASP A 639 -18.78 -20.42 13.66
N ASN A 640 -18.36 -21.46 12.93
CA ASN A 640 -17.40 -21.30 11.85
C ASN A 640 -17.77 -20.03 11.08
N TYR A 641 -16.83 -19.09 11.07
CA TYR A 641 -16.87 -17.86 10.29
C TYR A 641 -17.36 -18.06 8.86
#